data_AF-A0A919S5N6-F1
#
_entry.id   AF-A0A919S5N6-F1
#
_cell.length_a   1.000
_cell.length_b   1.000
_cell.length_c   1.000
_cell.angle_alpha   90.00
_cell.angle_beta   90.00
_cell.angle_gamma   90.00
#
_symmetry.space_group_name_H-M   'P 1'
#
loop_
_entity.id
_entity.type
_entity.pdbx_description
1 polymer ?
#
loop_
_entity_poly.entity_id
_entity_poly.type
_entity_poly.pdbx_seq_one_letter_code
_entity_poly.pdbx_strand_id
1 'polypeptide(L)'
;MRADLRALTPATLAELTNRGLVKRATREIERSAPAVTEDAEATVHATYDDGVTTALPVGGLDQGRCSCGAPGVCRHIVGLVLTYLSLPGETARPTPGHPDGHPDSRGPDVSSKPTADHPDPGTAPAAGRPNPPVARADGRPDAAAEAAGGQPDSAEVPVGGQPDSAAEAVGGQPDSAAALVGRHPDLSGGPAAGHPDVSIQPSPGDGKVAARPAPTSQPATGAPAAAGWSPGEFTDDQLVARIGQRMVAAARRVERTGYVARVHRARPGDPVPSVELPTATVRFLVPGDLGFARTDAVAGVRDDVLALAVWAFREADVSFPGEPDAQVQVGGTAAGAGAPALDAAVALASVVLREGAVHIGSGVAAEVTAVRRSLEAARMRWPLLVVDDLVAQLAAYRDRSARYRPEALAEHVAELHARHRAVTSSGAGRRTLRSRVLGTDEASETPLRRARLDGLGARVSAAGGERMIEVFLAHADSATVLVLRRSYETGDAGPVLAARRVAGVSIGALAGGAVVTESAARSASRAVRLGTRRLSRTEAMTSRGSWQDLPRALIADDLAALAGELDALPPRPVRARVEAELVRVIPVAEVHSVTYAPGAQRLDAVIADAAGVTAVVSATHASCAPGRLDSMAAALRGELRYVAGSVRRGGGGVVIDPIGFAVDGAVVVPDLAEAGRGAEPDDAAAPTTDAIGLALAEAAALLAELAHGGLQHASATVPGRLRAAAGRLRKAGLRRVAETVEALAGRLGPDPGDAAVEAWVDAHLRVNLAADMR
;
A
#
# COMPACT_ATOMS: atom_id res chain seq x y z
N MET A 1 -34.10 -16.32 -19.08
CA MET A 1 -33.35 -15.99 -17.85
C MET A 1 -31.95 -15.48 -18.18
N ARG A 2 -31.66 -14.28 -17.69
CA ARG A 2 -30.44 -13.49 -17.92
C ARG A 2 -29.28 -13.89 -17.02
N ALA A 3 -28.15 -14.22 -17.64
CA ALA A 3 -26.89 -14.52 -16.95
C ALA A 3 -26.23 -13.27 -16.36
N ASP A 4 -26.32 -12.11 -17.03
CA ASP A 4 -25.73 -10.84 -16.57
C ASP A 4 -26.32 -10.41 -15.22
N LEU A 5 -27.65 -10.45 -15.09
CA LEU A 5 -28.33 -10.12 -13.83
C LEU A 5 -28.10 -11.18 -12.74
N ARG A 6 -27.88 -12.45 -13.11
CA ARG A 6 -27.56 -13.53 -12.16
C ARG A 6 -26.14 -13.47 -11.60
N ALA A 7 -25.22 -12.78 -12.26
CA ALA A 7 -23.87 -12.54 -11.75
C ALA A 7 -23.79 -11.41 -10.70
N LEU A 8 -24.83 -10.58 -10.58
CA LEU A 8 -24.84 -9.43 -9.67
C LEU A 8 -25.02 -9.87 -8.21
N THR A 9 -24.13 -9.42 -7.33
CA THR A 9 -24.25 -9.61 -5.87
C THR A 9 -24.73 -8.32 -5.18
N PRO A 10 -25.20 -8.38 -3.92
CA PRO A 10 -25.47 -7.18 -3.13
C PRO A 10 -24.26 -6.25 -2.93
N ALA A 11 -23.03 -6.78 -3.03
CA ALA A 11 -21.81 -5.98 -3.04
C ALA A 11 -21.63 -5.28 -4.40
N THR A 12 -21.76 -6.02 -5.51
CA THR A 12 -21.72 -5.49 -6.88
C THR A 12 -22.75 -4.39 -7.08
N LEU A 13 -23.98 -4.58 -6.59
CA LEU A 13 -25.05 -3.57 -6.63
C LEU A 13 -24.72 -2.33 -5.80
N ALA A 14 -23.98 -2.47 -4.69
CA ALA A 14 -23.55 -1.35 -3.86
C ALA A 14 -22.40 -0.54 -4.50
N GLU A 15 -21.52 -1.21 -5.26
CA GLU A 15 -20.45 -0.61 -6.08
C GLU A 15 -21.03 0.06 -7.35
N LEU A 16 -22.04 -0.53 -7.97
CA LEU A 16 -22.75 0.06 -9.12
C LEU A 16 -23.63 1.27 -8.75
N THR A 17 -24.08 1.38 -7.49
CA THR A 17 -25.03 2.42 -7.05
C THR A 17 -24.58 3.14 -5.77
N ASN A 18 -25.06 2.73 -4.59
CA ASN A 18 -24.47 3.00 -3.28
C ASN A 18 -25.07 2.05 -2.23
N ARG A 19 -24.28 1.73 -1.20
CA ARG A 19 -24.67 0.79 -0.12
C ARG A 19 -25.93 1.20 0.66
N GLY A 20 -26.29 2.49 0.67
CA GLY A 20 -27.52 3.00 1.26
C GLY A 20 -28.77 2.72 0.42
N LEU A 21 -28.66 2.80 -0.91
CA LEU A 21 -29.74 2.49 -1.84
C LEU A 21 -30.08 1.00 -1.82
N VAL A 22 -29.07 0.13 -1.85
CA VAL A 22 -29.24 -1.32 -1.75
C VAL A 22 -29.95 -1.69 -0.44
N LYS A 23 -29.48 -1.19 0.71
CA LYS A 23 -30.14 -1.42 2.02
C LYS A 23 -31.60 -0.95 2.07
N ARG A 24 -31.98 0.07 1.31
CA ARG A 24 -33.39 0.51 1.20
C ARG A 24 -34.20 -0.44 0.30
N ALA A 25 -33.66 -0.82 -0.85
CA ALA A 25 -34.31 -1.75 -1.78
C ALA A 25 -34.55 -3.12 -1.16
N THR A 26 -33.56 -3.71 -0.46
CA THR A 26 -33.72 -4.99 0.25
C THR A 26 -34.88 -4.94 1.25
N ARG A 27 -34.91 -3.90 2.11
CA ARG A 27 -35.98 -3.65 3.10
C ARG A 27 -37.37 -3.37 2.51
N GLU A 28 -37.45 -3.12 1.21
CA GLU A 28 -38.71 -2.88 0.50
C GLU A 28 -39.26 -4.21 -0.03
N ILE A 29 -38.40 -5.02 -0.67
CA ILE A 29 -38.72 -6.39 -1.11
C ILE A 29 -39.07 -7.29 0.07
N GLU A 30 -38.37 -7.15 1.20
CA GLU A 30 -38.65 -7.85 2.47
C GLU A 30 -40.06 -7.57 3.03
N ARG A 31 -40.74 -6.52 2.54
CA ARG A 31 -42.12 -6.17 2.93
C ARG A 31 -43.13 -6.55 1.85
N SER A 32 -42.81 -6.27 0.60
CA SER A 32 -43.53 -6.78 -0.57
C SER A 32 -42.58 -6.86 -1.76
N ALA A 33 -42.48 -8.06 -2.35
CA ALA A 33 -41.66 -8.30 -3.52
C ALA A 33 -42.45 -7.94 -4.80
N PRO A 34 -41.90 -7.12 -5.72
CA PRO A 34 -42.58 -6.77 -6.95
C PRO A 34 -42.83 -8.00 -7.84
N ALA A 35 -43.89 -7.95 -8.65
CA ALA A 35 -44.13 -8.95 -9.68
C ALA A 35 -43.13 -8.74 -10.82
N VAL A 36 -42.21 -9.69 -11.04
CA VAL A 36 -41.14 -9.61 -12.04
C VAL A 36 -41.42 -10.54 -13.23
N THR A 37 -41.17 -10.07 -14.45
CA THR A 37 -41.29 -10.81 -15.72
C THR A 37 -40.11 -10.49 -16.65
N GLU A 38 -39.90 -11.31 -17.68
CA GLU A 38 -38.84 -11.18 -18.69
C GLU A 38 -39.49 -11.34 -20.07
N ASP A 39 -39.26 -10.39 -20.99
CA ASP A 39 -39.85 -10.41 -22.34
C ASP A 39 -38.94 -11.09 -23.39
N ALA A 40 -39.41 -11.16 -24.64
CA ALA A 40 -38.71 -11.82 -25.74
C ALA A 40 -37.39 -11.12 -26.12
N GLU A 41 -37.31 -9.82 -25.86
CA GLU A 41 -36.15 -8.96 -26.02
C GLU A 41 -35.19 -8.99 -24.81
N ALA A 42 -35.46 -9.87 -23.84
CA ALA A 42 -34.74 -9.99 -22.57
C ALA A 42 -34.71 -8.69 -21.73
N THR A 43 -35.70 -7.81 -21.89
CA THR A 43 -35.99 -6.76 -20.91
C THR A 43 -36.69 -7.38 -19.71
N VAL A 44 -36.15 -7.15 -18.51
CA VAL A 44 -36.82 -7.55 -17.27
C VAL A 44 -37.73 -6.41 -16.83
N HIS A 45 -39.00 -6.72 -16.58
CA HIS A 45 -40.00 -5.76 -16.10
C HIS A 45 -40.40 -6.10 -14.68
N ALA A 46 -40.61 -5.10 -13.82
CA ALA A 46 -41.15 -5.32 -12.48
C ALA A 46 -42.23 -4.29 -12.12
N THR A 47 -43.32 -4.77 -11.52
CA THR A 47 -44.44 -3.95 -11.04
C THR A 47 -44.52 -4.03 -9.51
N TYR A 48 -44.60 -2.88 -8.88
CA TYR A 48 -44.69 -2.71 -7.43
C TYR A 48 -46.11 -2.39 -6.96
N ASP A 49 -46.44 -2.73 -5.72
CA ASP A 49 -47.74 -2.42 -5.09
C ASP A 49 -48.03 -0.92 -4.96
N ASP A 50 -46.99 -0.06 -4.99
CA ASP A 50 -47.11 1.40 -5.03
C ASP A 50 -47.47 1.94 -6.45
N GLY A 51 -47.70 1.04 -7.42
CA GLY A 51 -47.98 1.37 -8.81
C GLY A 51 -46.73 1.72 -9.63
N VAL A 52 -45.52 1.66 -9.05
CA VAL A 52 -44.29 1.89 -9.80
C VAL A 52 -43.99 0.71 -10.71
N THR A 53 -43.60 1.03 -11.95
CA THR A 53 -43.19 0.08 -12.97
C THR A 53 -41.75 0.36 -13.37
N THR A 54 -40.93 -0.68 -13.43
CA THR A 54 -39.55 -0.65 -13.91
C THR A 54 -39.35 -1.57 -15.10
N ALA A 55 -38.47 -1.16 -16.02
CA ALA A 55 -38.06 -1.94 -17.18
C ALA A 55 -36.53 -1.84 -17.34
N LEU A 56 -35.83 -2.96 -17.31
CA LEU A 56 -34.38 -3.06 -17.38
C LEU A 56 -33.95 -3.87 -18.61
N PRO A 57 -33.57 -3.21 -19.72
CA PRO A 57 -33.08 -3.90 -20.92
C PRO A 57 -31.67 -4.48 -20.70
N VAL A 58 -31.09 -5.06 -21.74
CA VAL A 58 -29.68 -5.50 -21.75
C VAL A 58 -28.72 -4.29 -21.78
N GLY A 59 -27.50 -4.46 -21.28
CA GLY A 59 -26.42 -3.45 -21.38
C GLY A 59 -26.28 -2.47 -20.21
N GLY A 60 -26.62 -2.86 -18.98
CA GLY A 60 -26.32 -2.09 -17.75
C GLY A 60 -27.52 -1.46 -17.03
N LEU A 61 -27.33 -1.12 -15.75
CA LEU A 61 -28.41 -0.58 -14.89
C LEU A 61 -28.86 0.83 -15.26
N ASP A 62 -27.98 1.62 -15.89
CA ASP A 62 -28.22 2.98 -16.38
C ASP A 62 -29.22 3.04 -17.55
N GLN A 63 -29.40 1.93 -18.27
CA GLN A 63 -30.45 1.76 -19.28
C GLN A 63 -31.84 1.48 -18.65
N GLY A 64 -31.88 1.21 -17.35
CA GLY A 64 -33.09 0.94 -16.59
C GLY A 64 -34.03 2.15 -16.51
N ARG A 65 -35.29 1.94 -16.86
CA ARG A 65 -36.36 2.95 -16.81
C ARG A 65 -37.27 2.68 -15.62
N CYS A 66 -37.75 3.73 -14.97
CA CYS A 66 -38.65 3.66 -13.81
C CYS A 66 -39.69 4.77 -13.87
N SER A 67 -40.96 4.47 -13.55
CA SER A 67 -42.02 5.49 -13.47
C SER A 67 -41.93 6.40 -12.24
N CYS A 68 -41.06 6.11 -11.26
CA CYS A 68 -40.95 6.90 -10.02
C CYS A 68 -40.26 8.28 -10.17
N GLY A 69 -39.91 8.69 -11.39
CA GLY A 69 -39.36 10.03 -11.69
C GLY A 69 -37.94 10.32 -11.17
N ALA A 70 -37.26 9.34 -10.56
CA ALA A 70 -35.88 9.52 -10.07
C ALA A 70 -34.87 9.55 -11.23
N PRO A 71 -33.87 10.45 -11.21
CA PRO A 71 -32.84 10.50 -12.24
C PRO A 71 -31.84 9.33 -12.09
N GLY A 72 -31.85 8.41 -13.05
CA GLY A 72 -30.95 7.24 -13.07
C GLY A 72 -31.37 6.11 -12.13
N VAL A 73 -30.40 5.31 -11.69
CA VAL A 73 -30.66 4.05 -10.97
C VAL A 73 -31.27 4.30 -9.59
N CYS A 74 -32.55 3.94 -9.45
CA CYS A 74 -33.32 4.13 -8.23
C CYS A 74 -33.53 2.84 -7.43
N ARG A 75 -34.18 2.95 -6.26
CA ARG A 75 -34.46 1.82 -5.35
C ARG A 75 -35.26 0.70 -6.05
N HIS A 76 -36.15 1.06 -6.95
CA HIS A 76 -37.01 0.13 -7.70
C HIS A 76 -36.25 -0.61 -8.81
N ILE A 77 -35.22 0.00 -9.41
CA ILE A 77 -34.36 -0.70 -10.40
C ILE A 77 -33.44 -1.69 -9.66
N VAL A 78 -32.87 -1.29 -8.52
CA VAL A 78 -32.12 -2.22 -7.65
C VAL A 78 -33.02 -3.34 -7.11
N GLY A 79 -34.27 -3.02 -6.78
CA GLY A 79 -35.23 -3.97 -6.25
C GLY A 79 -35.73 -5.00 -7.27
N LEU A 80 -35.90 -4.59 -8.53
CA LEU A 80 -36.14 -5.49 -9.66
C LEU A 80 -35.04 -6.55 -9.73
N VAL A 81 -33.75 -6.15 -9.69
CA VAL A 81 -32.63 -7.09 -9.79
C VAL A 81 -32.55 -8.03 -8.59
N LEU A 82 -32.70 -7.52 -7.37
CA LEU A 82 -32.70 -8.35 -6.14
C LEU A 82 -33.86 -9.36 -6.12
N THR A 83 -35.02 -9.00 -6.66
CA THR A 83 -36.17 -9.91 -6.76
C THR A 83 -35.97 -10.94 -7.87
N TYR A 84 -35.45 -10.51 -9.02
CA TYR A 84 -35.09 -11.38 -10.14
C TYR A 84 -34.04 -12.44 -9.76
N LEU A 85 -33.04 -12.05 -8.96
CA LEU A 85 -32.04 -12.94 -8.34
C LEU A 85 -32.67 -14.01 -7.44
N SER A 86 -33.85 -13.75 -6.88
CA SER A 86 -34.55 -14.64 -5.95
C SER A 86 -35.51 -15.63 -6.62
N LEU A 87 -35.77 -15.50 -7.93
CA LEU A 87 -36.60 -16.44 -8.67
C LEU A 87 -35.89 -17.80 -8.83
N PRO A 88 -36.61 -18.95 -8.79
CA PRO A 88 -36.03 -20.25 -9.09
C PRO A 88 -35.69 -20.36 -10.58
N GLY A 89 -34.53 -20.95 -10.91
CA GLY A 89 -34.12 -21.17 -12.29
C GLY A 89 -34.97 -22.27 -12.96
N GLU A 90 -35.66 -21.93 -14.04
CA GLU A 90 -36.53 -22.89 -14.75
C GLU A 90 -35.68 -23.92 -15.51
N THR A 91 -35.66 -25.15 -14.98
CA THR A 91 -35.06 -26.31 -15.66
C THR A 91 -36.04 -26.86 -16.69
N ALA A 92 -35.52 -27.26 -17.85
CA ALA A 92 -36.33 -27.58 -19.03
C ALA A 92 -37.35 -28.71 -18.74
N ARG A 93 -38.63 -28.35 -18.74
CA ARG A 93 -39.77 -29.24 -18.49
C ARG A 93 -40.02 -30.18 -19.68
N PRO A 94 -40.08 -31.51 -19.48
CA PRO A 94 -40.47 -32.44 -20.53
C PRO A 94 -41.91 -32.22 -21.02
N THR A 95 -42.15 -32.45 -22.31
CA THR A 95 -43.47 -32.41 -22.94
C THR A 95 -44.34 -33.62 -22.56
N PRO A 96 -45.68 -33.51 -22.63
CA PRO A 96 -46.59 -34.35 -21.84
C PRO A 96 -46.87 -35.73 -22.45
N GLY A 97 -47.00 -36.74 -21.58
CA GLY A 97 -47.66 -38.01 -21.89
C GLY A 97 -49.19 -37.92 -21.80
N HIS A 98 -49.89 -38.79 -22.52
CA HIS A 98 -51.35 -38.92 -22.47
C HIS A 98 -51.80 -39.84 -21.29
N PRO A 99 -53.07 -39.82 -20.88
CA PRO A 99 -53.50 -40.26 -19.55
C PRO A 99 -53.97 -41.72 -19.47
N ASP A 100 -54.05 -42.24 -18.24
CA ASP A 100 -55.00 -43.27 -17.83
C ASP A 100 -55.18 -43.27 -16.30
N GLY A 101 -56.31 -43.77 -15.79
CA GLY A 101 -56.48 -44.18 -14.38
C GLY A 101 -57.08 -43.18 -13.37
N HIS A 102 -58.35 -43.38 -13.05
CA HIS A 102 -59.04 -42.99 -11.79
C HIS A 102 -59.46 -44.32 -11.09
N PRO A 103 -59.89 -44.40 -9.81
CA PRO A 103 -60.05 -43.40 -8.73
C PRO A 103 -59.08 -43.77 -7.53
N ASP A 104 -59.25 -43.50 -6.22
CA ASP A 104 -60.44 -43.26 -5.38
C ASP A 104 -60.17 -42.74 -3.93
N SER A 105 -61.19 -42.10 -3.36
CA SER A 105 -61.62 -42.12 -1.93
C SER A 105 -60.98 -41.23 -0.81
N ARG A 106 -61.87 -40.41 -0.22
CA ARG A 106 -62.08 -40.10 1.23
C ARG A 106 -61.15 -39.14 2.02
N GLY A 107 -61.77 -38.09 2.61
CA GLY A 107 -61.37 -37.43 3.88
C GLY A 107 -62.21 -37.98 5.06
N PRO A 108 -62.66 -37.19 6.07
CA PRO A 108 -62.49 -35.74 6.32
C PRO A 108 -62.25 -35.33 7.82
N ASP A 109 -62.35 -34.02 8.13
CA ASP A 109 -62.84 -33.41 9.40
C ASP A 109 -62.01 -33.53 10.73
N VAL A 110 -62.14 -32.70 11.80
CA VAL A 110 -63.07 -31.60 12.23
C VAL A 110 -62.30 -30.37 12.81
N SER A 111 -62.99 -29.23 12.97
CA SER A 111 -62.71 -27.98 13.75
C SER A 111 -62.33 -28.17 15.26
N SER A 112 -61.93 -27.18 16.09
CA SER A 112 -62.59 -25.88 16.43
C SER A 112 -61.72 -24.84 17.20
N LYS A 113 -62.24 -23.59 17.31
CA LYS A 113 -61.81 -22.40 18.10
C LYS A 113 -62.70 -22.27 19.39
N PRO A 114 -62.85 -21.15 20.18
CA PRO A 114 -62.24 -19.78 20.23
C PRO A 114 -61.97 -19.13 21.66
N THR A 115 -61.45 -17.88 21.71
CA THR A 115 -61.72 -16.74 22.69
C THR A 115 -61.46 -16.87 24.23
N ALA A 116 -61.25 -15.81 25.07
CA ALA A 116 -60.94 -14.36 24.95
C ALA A 116 -60.60 -13.69 26.33
N ASP A 117 -60.29 -12.37 26.30
CA ASP A 117 -60.53 -11.29 27.32
C ASP A 117 -59.47 -10.74 28.33
N HIS A 118 -59.77 -9.52 28.82
CA HIS A 118 -59.00 -8.52 29.66
C HIS A 118 -59.44 -8.55 31.18
N PRO A 119 -59.08 -7.63 32.14
CA PRO A 119 -58.43 -6.28 32.10
C PRO A 119 -57.39 -5.93 33.23
N ASP A 120 -57.06 -4.62 33.36
CA ASP A 120 -56.20 -3.87 34.35
C ASP A 120 -57.05 -3.23 35.50
N PRO A 121 -56.55 -2.81 36.71
CA PRO A 121 -56.14 -1.39 36.96
C PRO A 121 -55.20 -1.01 38.18
N GLY A 122 -54.49 0.14 38.07
CA GLY A 122 -54.18 1.10 39.19
C GLY A 122 -52.90 0.89 40.05
N THR A 123 -52.36 1.85 40.85
CA THR A 123 -52.69 3.27 41.21
C THR A 123 -51.42 4.02 41.73
N ALA A 124 -51.40 5.37 41.79
CA ALA A 124 -50.32 6.27 42.32
C ALA A 124 -50.59 6.73 43.80
N PRO A 125 -49.97 7.79 44.44
CA PRO A 125 -48.86 8.74 44.13
C PRO A 125 -47.78 8.78 45.28
N ALA A 126 -47.03 9.82 45.74
CA ALA A 126 -46.87 11.28 45.52
C ALA A 126 -45.53 11.86 46.11
N ALA A 127 -45.16 13.12 45.74
CA ALA A 127 -44.23 14.10 46.40
C ALA A 127 -42.72 13.74 46.57
N GLY A 128 -41.75 14.69 46.66
CA GLY A 128 -41.78 16.17 46.62
C GLY A 128 -40.37 16.83 46.41
N ARG A 129 -40.32 18.16 46.20
CA ARG A 129 -39.11 19.03 45.99
C ARG A 129 -38.76 19.83 47.30
N PRO A 130 -37.72 20.71 47.44
CA PRO A 130 -36.77 21.29 46.46
C PRO A 130 -35.27 21.53 46.85
N ASN A 131 -34.42 21.66 45.81
CA ASN A 131 -33.41 22.72 45.49
C ASN A 131 -33.25 23.99 46.38
N PRO A 132 -32.18 24.83 46.20
CA PRO A 132 -30.77 24.63 45.73
C PRO A 132 -29.73 25.35 46.69
N PRO A 133 -28.90 26.40 46.39
CA PRO A 133 -27.91 26.75 45.30
C PRO A 133 -26.51 27.37 45.74
N VAL A 134 -25.66 27.77 44.75
CA VAL A 134 -24.59 28.84 44.73
C VAL A 134 -23.10 28.61 45.16
N ALA A 135 -22.21 28.54 44.13
CA ALA A 135 -20.90 29.21 43.86
C ALA A 135 -19.60 29.17 44.74
N ARG A 136 -18.45 29.09 44.02
CA ARG A 136 -17.14 29.85 44.03
C ARG A 136 -16.45 30.23 45.38
N ALA A 137 -15.12 30.42 45.51
CA ALA A 137 -14.04 30.66 44.54
C ALA A 137 -12.62 30.20 45.04
N ASP A 138 -11.63 30.28 44.15
CA ASP A 138 -10.18 30.58 44.29
C ASP A 138 -9.37 30.26 45.57
N GLY A 139 -8.13 29.75 45.38
CA GLY A 139 -7.10 29.67 46.43
C GLY A 139 -5.73 29.10 45.99
N ARG A 140 -4.68 29.93 46.08
CA ARG A 140 -3.24 29.55 46.05
C ARG A 140 -2.60 30.15 47.32
N PRO A 141 -1.54 29.56 47.93
CA PRO A 141 -0.19 30.07 47.61
C PRO A 141 1.00 29.09 47.77
N ASP A 142 2.09 29.48 47.13
CA ASP A 142 3.54 29.47 47.46
C ASP A 142 4.16 28.63 48.62
N ALA A 143 5.36 28.11 48.36
CA ALA A 143 6.51 28.05 49.30
C ALA A 143 7.87 27.96 48.54
N ALA A 144 8.97 28.39 49.20
CA ALA A 144 10.34 28.52 48.67
C ALA A 144 11.17 27.19 48.74
N ALA A 145 12.48 27.05 48.45
CA ALA A 145 13.60 28.01 48.44
C ALA A 145 14.90 27.51 47.73
N GLU A 146 15.85 28.44 47.48
CA GLU A 146 17.34 28.31 47.42
C GLU A 146 18.06 27.29 46.47
N ALA A 147 19.33 27.48 46.04
CA ALA A 147 20.19 28.67 45.83
C ALA A 147 21.49 28.33 45.05
N ALA A 148 22.17 29.38 44.55
CA ALA A 148 23.61 29.51 44.26
C ALA A 148 24.31 28.72 43.11
N GLY A 149 24.72 29.47 42.07
CA GLY A 149 26.16 29.74 41.85
C GLY A 149 26.88 29.13 40.63
N GLY A 150 27.48 29.98 39.79
CA GLY A 150 28.60 29.61 38.90
C GLY A 150 28.56 30.13 37.45
N GLN A 151 29.14 31.30 37.20
CA GLN A 151 29.70 31.65 35.87
C GLN A 151 31.20 31.33 35.85
N PRO A 152 31.78 31.14 34.65
CA PRO A 152 32.78 32.12 34.21
C PRO A 152 32.46 32.70 32.83
N ASP A 153 33.45 33.39 32.23
CA ASP A 153 33.24 34.57 31.37
C ASP A 153 33.92 34.43 29.98
N SER A 154 33.51 35.30 29.04
CA SER A 154 34.28 35.85 27.91
C SER A 154 34.80 34.91 26.81
N ALA A 155 34.31 35.09 25.57
CA ALA A 155 34.95 36.00 24.60
C ALA A 155 34.32 35.91 23.18
N GLU A 156 33.84 37.03 22.63
CA GLU A 156 33.42 37.15 21.22
C GLU A 156 34.40 38.00 20.40
N VAL A 157 34.77 37.54 19.21
CA VAL A 157 35.28 38.36 18.09
C VAL A 157 34.73 37.78 16.78
N PRO A 158 34.10 38.57 15.88
CA PRO A 158 33.34 38.04 14.75
C PRO A 158 34.16 37.92 13.44
N VAL A 159 33.78 36.94 12.61
CA VAL A 159 34.04 36.94 11.15
C VAL A 159 32.73 36.54 10.45
N GLY A 160 32.29 37.34 9.48
CA GLY A 160 31.04 37.11 8.75
C GLY A 160 31.21 36.23 7.50
N GLY A 161 30.12 35.56 7.11
CA GLY A 161 30.05 34.79 5.87
C GLY A 161 28.65 34.22 5.64
N GLN A 162 27.82 34.91 4.86
CA GLN A 162 26.54 34.38 4.39
C GLN A 162 26.77 33.40 3.22
N PRO A 163 26.11 32.23 3.21
CA PRO A 163 25.88 31.48 1.98
C PRO A 163 24.52 31.88 1.36
N ASP A 164 24.52 32.17 0.06
CA ASP A 164 23.30 32.59 -0.66
C ASP A 164 22.29 31.45 -0.84
N SER A 165 21.00 31.77 -0.63
CA SER A 165 19.88 30.87 -0.94
C SER A 165 19.34 31.18 -2.33
N ALA A 166 19.84 30.48 -3.35
CA ALA A 166 19.38 30.64 -4.73
C ALA A 166 17.94 30.12 -4.91
N ALA A 167 16.99 31.04 -5.10
CA ALA A 167 15.61 30.73 -5.42
C ALA A 167 15.38 30.88 -6.94
N GLU A 168 15.06 29.78 -7.63
CA GLU A 168 14.68 29.84 -9.04
C GLU A 168 13.28 30.47 -9.20
N ALA A 169 13.22 31.58 -9.93
CA ALA A 169 11.96 32.25 -10.28
C ALA A 169 11.56 31.90 -11.72
N VAL A 170 10.34 31.39 -11.89
CA VAL A 170 9.71 31.24 -13.21
C VAL A 170 8.62 32.29 -13.37
N GLY A 171 8.87 33.30 -14.20
CA GLY A 171 7.88 34.28 -14.63
C GLY A 171 7.16 33.83 -15.91
N GLY A 172 5.83 33.95 -15.92
CA GLY A 172 4.97 33.69 -17.08
C GLY A 172 3.60 34.34 -16.85
N GLN A 173 3.17 35.18 -17.79
CA GLN A 173 2.10 36.17 -17.59
C GLN A 173 0.69 35.58 -17.39
N PRO A 174 -0.25 36.34 -16.79
CA PRO A 174 -1.64 35.91 -16.59
C PRO A 174 -2.54 36.28 -17.77
N ASP A 175 -3.40 35.34 -18.18
CA ASP A 175 -4.59 35.64 -18.99
C ASP A 175 -5.79 36.01 -18.10
N SER A 176 -6.65 36.91 -18.59
CA SER A 176 -7.74 37.53 -17.83
C SER A 176 -9.12 37.15 -18.40
N ALA A 177 -10.00 36.57 -17.56
CA ALA A 177 -11.38 36.29 -17.96
C ALA A 177 -12.39 36.44 -16.80
N ALA A 178 -13.29 37.41 -16.96
CA ALA A 178 -14.65 37.54 -16.43
C ALA A 178 -15.00 36.95 -15.03
N ALA A 179 -15.35 37.84 -14.11
CA ALA A 179 -16.14 37.47 -12.93
C ALA A 179 -17.60 37.12 -13.32
N LEU A 180 -18.20 36.16 -12.61
CA LEU A 180 -19.65 35.91 -12.63
C LEU A 180 -20.18 35.85 -11.20
N VAL A 181 -21.11 36.75 -10.88
CA VAL A 181 -21.66 36.91 -9.52
C VAL A 181 -22.81 35.92 -9.31
N GLY A 182 -22.53 34.79 -8.67
CA GLY A 182 -23.53 33.84 -8.19
C GLY A 182 -23.90 34.12 -6.73
N ARG A 183 -25.14 34.54 -6.46
CA ARG A 183 -25.64 34.73 -5.08
C ARG A 183 -25.91 33.39 -4.42
N HIS A 184 -25.27 33.11 -3.28
CA HIS A 184 -25.78 32.13 -2.32
C HIS A 184 -26.78 32.81 -1.37
N PRO A 185 -27.96 32.20 -1.10
CA PRO A 185 -28.83 32.63 -0.01
C PRO A 185 -28.41 32.01 1.32
N ASP A 186 -28.51 32.77 2.41
CA ASP A 186 -28.43 32.24 3.77
C ASP A 186 -29.61 31.34 4.10
N LEU A 187 -29.36 30.23 4.79
CA LEU A 187 -30.36 29.52 5.60
C LEU A 187 -29.72 29.05 6.91
N SER A 188 -29.89 29.85 7.95
CA SER A 188 -29.62 29.48 9.34
C SER A 188 -30.85 28.78 9.94
N GLY A 189 -30.62 27.68 10.67
CA GLY A 189 -31.73 26.90 11.25
C GLY A 189 -31.27 25.65 12.00
N GLY A 190 -31.03 25.79 13.31
CA GLY A 190 -31.13 24.64 14.23
C GLY A 190 -32.60 24.23 14.45
N PRO A 191 -32.86 23.14 15.18
CA PRO A 191 -32.48 23.10 16.59
C PRO A 191 -31.81 21.79 17.05
N ALA A 192 -31.31 21.82 18.29
CA ALA A 192 -30.81 20.62 18.97
C ALA A 192 -31.94 19.87 19.70
N ALA A 193 -31.81 18.55 19.76
CA ALA A 193 -32.44 17.67 20.74
C ALA A 193 -31.41 16.60 21.15
N GLY A 194 -31.42 16.16 22.40
CA GLY A 194 -30.41 15.23 22.92
C GLY A 194 -30.96 14.31 24.00
N HIS A 195 -30.05 13.53 24.58
CA HIS A 195 -30.26 12.48 25.60
C HIS A 195 -30.89 11.17 25.11
N PRO A 196 -30.58 10.02 25.76
CA PRO A 196 -29.36 9.73 26.54
C PRO A 196 -28.66 8.42 26.15
N ASP A 197 -27.41 8.30 26.61
CA ASP A 197 -26.67 7.05 26.74
C ASP A 197 -27.23 6.23 27.92
N VAL A 198 -27.24 4.90 27.80
CA VAL A 198 -27.56 3.96 28.90
C VAL A 198 -26.54 2.83 28.87
N SER A 199 -25.45 3.03 29.60
CA SER A 199 -24.50 1.97 29.95
C SER A 199 -25.11 1.05 31.02
N ILE A 200 -25.02 -0.26 30.82
CA ILE A 200 -25.35 -1.29 31.81
C ILE A 200 -24.06 -2.04 32.15
N GLN A 201 -23.70 -2.11 33.43
CA GLN A 201 -22.68 -3.05 33.91
C GLN A 201 -23.34 -4.25 34.62
N PRO A 202 -22.76 -5.48 34.51
CA PRO A 202 -23.34 -6.70 35.04
C PRO A 202 -22.74 -7.12 36.40
N SER A 203 -23.51 -7.89 37.19
CA SER A 203 -23.08 -8.87 38.23
C SER A 203 -24.34 -9.43 38.95
N PRO A 204 -24.27 -10.54 39.72
CA PRO A 204 -23.97 -11.89 39.25
C PRO A 204 -25.05 -12.91 39.72
N GLY A 205 -25.05 -14.17 39.23
CA GLY A 205 -25.93 -15.21 39.78
C GLY A 205 -26.05 -16.50 38.96
N ASP A 206 -25.67 -17.62 39.58
CA ASP A 206 -25.62 -18.99 39.07
C ASP A 206 -26.93 -19.56 38.48
N GLY A 207 -26.87 -20.48 37.51
CA GLY A 207 -28.09 -21.17 37.05
C GLY A 207 -28.07 -22.15 35.86
N LYS A 208 -27.17 -23.16 35.85
CA LYS A 208 -27.23 -24.38 34.98
C LYS A 208 -27.49 -24.19 33.47
N VAL A 209 -26.42 -24.31 32.67
CA VAL A 209 -26.51 -24.52 31.21
C VAL A 209 -27.07 -25.91 30.88
N ALA A 210 -28.11 -25.98 30.04
CA ALA A 210 -28.49 -27.17 29.31
C ALA A 210 -28.06 -27.01 27.84
N ALA A 211 -27.31 -27.98 27.31
CA ALA A 211 -26.74 -27.87 25.97
C ALA A 211 -27.84 -27.91 24.88
N ARG A 212 -27.86 -26.90 24.01
CA ARG A 212 -28.70 -26.84 22.82
C ARG A 212 -27.79 -26.96 21.59
N PRO A 213 -28.05 -27.87 20.64
CA PRO A 213 -27.14 -28.10 19.52
C PRO A 213 -27.03 -26.86 18.63
N ALA A 214 -25.84 -26.62 18.08
CA ALA A 214 -25.57 -25.51 17.19
C ALA A 214 -26.36 -25.67 15.88
N PRO A 215 -26.90 -24.59 15.28
CA PRO A 215 -27.41 -24.64 13.92
C PRO A 215 -26.23 -24.90 12.98
N THR A 216 -26.27 -26.01 12.25
CA THR A 216 -25.31 -26.29 11.17
C THR A 216 -25.41 -25.19 10.12
N SER A 217 -24.39 -24.33 10.04
CA SER A 217 -24.22 -23.36 8.98
C SER A 217 -24.00 -24.08 7.66
N GLN A 218 -25.08 -24.29 6.91
CA GLN A 218 -24.98 -24.68 5.51
C GLN A 218 -24.10 -23.66 4.79
N PRO A 219 -23.07 -24.09 4.02
CA PRO A 219 -22.25 -23.15 3.28
C PRO A 219 -23.14 -22.41 2.28
N ALA A 220 -23.11 -21.08 2.33
CA ALA A 220 -23.81 -20.27 1.34
C ALA A 220 -23.19 -20.57 -0.04
N THR A 221 -23.95 -21.27 -0.89
CA THR A 221 -23.52 -21.63 -2.25
C THR A 221 -23.49 -20.38 -3.11
N GLY A 222 -22.36 -19.66 -3.04
CA GLY A 222 -22.04 -18.65 -4.04
C GLY A 222 -22.07 -19.29 -5.43
N ALA A 223 -22.72 -18.64 -6.38
CA ALA A 223 -22.69 -19.07 -7.77
C ALA A 223 -21.21 -19.15 -8.23
N PRO A 224 -20.83 -20.17 -9.00
CA PRO A 224 -19.44 -20.33 -9.41
C PRO A 224 -19.01 -19.15 -10.27
N ALA A 225 -18.02 -18.38 -9.80
CA ALA A 225 -17.26 -17.51 -10.68
C ALA A 225 -16.70 -18.36 -11.82
N ALA A 226 -16.95 -17.97 -13.07
CA ALA A 226 -16.63 -18.77 -14.24
C ALA A 226 -15.10 -18.95 -14.36
N ALA A 227 -14.61 -20.11 -13.90
CA ALA A 227 -13.19 -20.42 -13.80
C ALA A 227 -12.56 -20.54 -15.19
N GLY A 228 -12.02 -19.43 -15.70
CA GLY A 228 -11.36 -19.32 -17.00
C GLY A 228 -11.72 -18.08 -17.83
N TRP A 229 -12.76 -17.32 -17.45
CA TRP A 229 -13.17 -16.13 -18.22
C TRP A 229 -12.18 -14.96 -18.08
N SER A 230 -11.88 -14.29 -19.20
CA SER A 230 -11.09 -13.06 -19.27
C SER A 230 -11.81 -11.92 -19.99
N PRO A 231 -11.77 -10.67 -19.47
CA PRO A 231 -12.16 -9.49 -20.23
C PRO A 231 -11.40 -9.28 -21.56
N GLY A 232 -10.30 -9.99 -21.80
CA GLY A 232 -9.59 -9.97 -23.08
C GLY A 232 -10.42 -10.53 -24.25
N GLU A 233 -11.41 -11.37 -23.95
CA GLU A 233 -12.32 -11.99 -24.91
C GLU A 233 -13.24 -10.99 -25.64
N PHE A 234 -13.49 -9.80 -25.05
CA PHE A 234 -14.33 -8.78 -25.68
C PHE A 234 -13.73 -8.29 -27.01
N THR A 235 -14.53 -8.24 -28.07
CA THR A 235 -14.08 -7.83 -29.41
C THR A 235 -13.98 -6.32 -29.56
N ASP A 236 -13.23 -5.87 -30.57
CA ASP A 236 -13.17 -4.44 -30.92
C ASP A 236 -14.52 -3.89 -31.39
N ASP A 237 -15.39 -4.72 -32.00
CA ASP A 237 -16.75 -4.31 -32.37
C ASP A 237 -17.66 -4.10 -31.14
N GLN A 238 -17.55 -4.95 -30.11
CA GLN A 238 -18.24 -4.76 -28.83
C GLN A 238 -17.76 -3.49 -28.11
N LEU A 239 -16.45 -3.19 -28.18
CA LEU A 239 -15.91 -1.91 -27.70
C LEU A 239 -16.47 -0.73 -28.50
N VAL A 240 -16.48 -0.79 -29.84
CA VAL A 240 -17.06 0.25 -30.70
C VAL A 240 -18.54 0.47 -30.39
N ALA A 241 -19.30 -0.59 -30.13
CA ALA A 241 -20.71 -0.48 -29.73
C ALA A 241 -20.90 0.20 -28.37
N ARG A 242 -20.05 -0.09 -27.38
CA ARG A 242 -20.17 0.44 -26.01
C ARG A 242 -19.61 1.86 -25.82
N ILE A 243 -18.52 2.23 -26.50
CA ILE A 243 -17.84 3.54 -26.28
C ILE A 243 -17.77 4.43 -27.54
N GLY A 244 -18.22 3.93 -28.69
CA GLY A 244 -18.22 4.64 -29.96
C GLY A 244 -16.85 4.71 -30.64
N GLN A 245 -16.86 4.74 -31.98
CA GLN A 245 -15.65 4.78 -32.81
C GLN A 245 -14.66 5.90 -32.41
N ARG A 246 -15.14 7.06 -31.96
CA ARG A 246 -14.28 8.20 -31.57
C ARG A 246 -13.39 7.89 -30.35
N MET A 247 -13.88 7.08 -29.41
CA MET A 247 -13.13 6.70 -28.20
C MET A 247 -12.20 5.52 -28.47
N VAL A 248 -12.64 4.52 -29.25
CA VAL A 248 -11.74 3.45 -29.73
C VAL A 248 -10.59 4.04 -30.57
N ALA A 249 -10.87 5.02 -31.44
CA ALA A 249 -9.84 5.75 -32.19
C ALA A 249 -8.94 6.62 -31.31
N ALA A 250 -9.34 6.98 -30.09
CA ALA A 250 -8.48 7.63 -29.10
C ALA A 250 -7.55 6.61 -28.42
N ALA A 251 -8.09 5.48 -27.97
CA ALA A 251 -7.30 4.37 -27.45
C ALA A 251 -6.26 3.87 -28.48
N ARG A 252 -6.62 3.72 -29.76
CA ARG A 252 -5.69 3.40 -30.88
C ARG A 252 -4.60 4.47 -31.15
N ARG A 253 -4.63 5.64 -30.50
CA ARG A 253 -3.48 6.57 -30.47
C ARG A 253 -2.53 6.25 -29.32
N VAL A 254 -3.07 5.96 -28.14
CA VAL A 254 -2.33 5.60 -26.92
C VAL A 254 -1.60 4.25 -27.11
N GLU A 255 -2.26 3.25 -27.69
CA GLU A 255 -1.67 1.97 -28.07
C GLU A 255 -0.46 2.13 -29.01
N ARG A 256 -0.56 2.97 -30.03
CA ARG A 256 0.56 3.19 -30.98
C ARG A 256 1.76 3.92 -30.35
N THR A 257 1.54 4.76 -29.34
CA THR A 257 2.64 5.32 -28.53
C THR A 257 3.18 4.33 -27.49
N GLY A 258 2.42 3.28 -27.20
CA GLY A 258 2.66 2.36 -26.09
C GLY A 258 2.09 2.89 -24.78
N TYR A 259 1.57 1.97 -23.96
CA TYR A 259 1.22 2.22 -22.57
C TYR A 259 1.42 0.95 -21.75
N VAL A 260 1.56 1.11 -20.43
CA VAL A 260 1.61 -0.01 -19.49
C VAL A 260 0.37 -0.03 -18.63
N ALA A 261 -0.07 -1.24 -18.28
CA ALA A 261 -1.22 -1.52 -17.45
C ALA A 261 -0.87 -2.61 -16.43
N ARG A 262 -1.48 -2.58 -15.24
CA ARG A 262 -1.48 -3.72 -14.30
C ARG A 262 -2.83 -4.42 -14.36
N VAL A 263 -2.83 -5.65 -14.82
CA VAL A 263 -3.99 -6.53 -14.93
C VAL A 263 -4.07 -7.41 -13.68
N HIS A 264 -5.22 -7.38 -13.01
CA HIS A 264 -5.57 -8.24 -11.88
C HIS A 264 -6.63 -9.24 -12.35
N ARG A 265 -6.34 -10.53 -12.25
CA ARG A 265 -7.32 -11.59 -12.54
C ARG A 265 -8.16 -11.89 -11.30
N ALA A 266 -9.34 -12.48 -11.49
CA ALA A 266 -10.19 -12.89 -10.36
C ALA A 266 -9.47 -13.92 -9.48
N ARG A 267 -9.55 -13.73 -8.15
CA ARG A 267 -8.90 -14.57 -7.13
C ARG A 267 -9.92 -15.02 -6.07
N PRO A 268 -9.65 -16.10 -5.32
CA PRO A 268 -10.30 -16.31 -4.02
C PRO A 268 -10.04 -15.08 -3.12
N GLY A 269 -11.09 -14.31 -2.83
CA GLY A 269 -11.01 -13.11 -1.98
C GLY A 269 -11.18 -11.76 -2.69
N ASP A 270 -10.87 -11.65 -3.98
CA ASP A 270 -11.36 -10.57 -4.87
C ASP A 270 -11.76 -11.18 -6.23
N PRO A 271 -13.07 -11.42 -6.46
CA PRO A 271 -13.55 -12.13 -7.63
C PRO A 271 -13.70 -11.23 -8.88
N VAL A 272 -13.34 -9.94 -8.81
CA VAL A 272 -13.55 -8.96 -9.89
C VAL A 272 -12.27 -8.75 -10.69
N PRO A 273 -12.20 -9.17 -11.97
CA PRO A 273 -11.07 -8.82 -12.84
C PRO A 273 -10.97 -7.30 -13.01
N SER A 274 -9.76 -6.74 -12.95
CA SER A 274 -9.56 -5.30 -13.04
C SER A 274 -8.23 -4.91 -13.69
N VAL A 275 -8.12 -3.66 -14.11
CA VAL A 275 -6.90 -3.08 -14.71
C VAL A 275 -6.61 -1.72 -14.10
N GLU A 276 -5.42 -1.55 -13.54
CA GLU A 276 -4.84 -0.22 -13.26
C GLU A 276 -4.17 0.29 -14.54
N LEU A 277 -4.66 1.40 -15.08
CA LEU A 277 -4.00 2.17 -16.14
C LEU A 277 -3.36 3.42 -15.51
N PRO A 278 -2.39 4.09 -16.18
CA PRO A 278 -1.69 5.27 -15.63
C PRO A 278 -2.60 6.49 -15.41
N THR A 279 -3.86 6.38 -15.82
CA THR A 279 -4.85 7.47 -15.86
C THR A 279 -6.20 7.10 -15.23
N ALA A 280 -6.47 5.81 -14.98
CA ALA A 280 -7.75 5.30 -14.48
C ALA A 280 -7.65 3.83 -14.05
N THR A 281 -8.48 3.39 -13.13
CA THR A 281 -8.76 1.98 -12.86
C THR A 281 -10.00 1.54 -13.64
N VAL A 282 -10.05 0.28 -14.09
CA VAL A 282 -11.23 -0.34 -14.73
C VAL A 282 -11.55 -1.67 -14.05
N ARG A 283 -12.80 -1.90 -13.65
CA ARG A 283 -13.27 -3.12 -12.94
C ARG A 283 -14.41 -3.78 -13.74
N PHE A 284 -14.28 -5.07 -14.03
CA PHE A 284 -15.22 -5.85 -14.85
C PHE A 284 -16.17 -6.64 -13.94
N LEU A 285 -17.29 -5.99 -13.57
CA LEU A 285 -18.17 -6.46 -12.49
C LEU A 285 -19.11 -7.62 -12.85
N VAL A 286 -19.27 -7.93 -14.15
CA VAL A 286 -20.10 -9.02 -14.67
C VAL A 286 -19.33 -9.73 -15.79
N PRO A 287 -19.12 -11.06 -15.72
CA PRO A 287 -18.54 -11.83 -16.82
C PRO A 287 -19.39 -11.73 -18.09
N GLY A 288 -18.73 -11.42 -19.21
CA GLY A 288 -19.37 -11.38 -20.53
C GLY A 288 -20.18 -10.12 -20.88
N ASP A 289 -20.32 -9.12 -19.99
CA ASP A 289 -21.04 -7.87 -20.30
C ASP A 289 -20.23 -6.59 -19.97
N LEU A 290 -19.85 -5.85 -21.03
CA LEU A 290 -19.17 -4.56 -20.94
C LEU A 290 -20.04 -3.43 -20.36
N GLY A 291 -21.37 -3.57 -20.35
CA GLY A 291 -22.29 -2.58 -19.77
C GLY A 291 -22.06 -2.37 -18.27
N PHE A 292 -21.61 -3.41 -17.55
CA PHE A 292 -21.31 -3.37 -16.13
C PHE A 292 -19.84 -3.03 -15.79
N ALA A 293 -18.99 -2.79 -16.79
CA ALA A 293 -17.62 -2.34 -16.55
C ALA A 293 -17.61 -0.93 -15.93
N ARG A 294 -16.93 -0.77 -14.79
CA ARG A 294 -16.79 0.51 -14.08
C ARG A 294 -15.38 1.08 -14.23
N THR A 295 -15.27 2.39 -14.20
CA THR A 295 -14.00 3.12 -14.09
C THR A 295 -14.13 4.25 -13.07
N ASP A 296 -13.00 4.62 -12.46
CA ASP A 296 -12.86 5.79 -11.57
C ASP A 296 -12.74 7.12 -12.33
N ALA A 297 -12.54 7.07 -13.65
CA ALA A 297 -12.53 8.24 -14.52
C ALA A 297 -13.92 8.91 -14.61
N VAL A 298 -13.94 10.22 -14.91
CA VAL A 298 -15.19 10.96 -15.12
C VAL A 298 -15.93 10.37 -16.32
N ALA A 299 -17.09 9.77 -16.05
CA ALA A 299 -17.91 9.06 -17.03
C ALA A 299 -18.26 9.92 -18.26
N GLY A 300 -18.20 9.34 -19.45
CA GLY A 300 -18.45 10.04 -20.72
C GLY A 300 -17.32 10.95 -21.20
N VAL A 301 -16.31 11.23 -20.37
CA VAL A 301 -15.14 12.05 -20.73
C VAL A 301 -13.95 11.20 -21.17
N ARG A 302 -13.78 10.01 -20.56
CA ARG A 302 -12.69 9.06 -20.88
C ARG A 302 -13.13 7.59 -20.90
N ASP A 303 -14.20 7.29 -21.62
CA ASP A 303 -14.62 5.90 -21.89
C ASP A 303 -13.59 5.14 -22.76
N ASP A 304 -12.59 5.81 -23.36
CA ASP A 304 -11.46 5.20 -24.07
C ASP A 304 -10.61 4.27 -23.20
N VAL A 305 -10.63 4.43 -21.86
CA VAL A 305 -9.93 3.54 -20.93
C VAL A 305 -10.48 2.10 -20.94
N LEU A 306 -11.75 1.88 -21.32
CA LEU A 306 -12.29 0.51 -21.41
C LEU A 306 -11.61 -0.30 -22.51
N ALA A 307 -11.32 0.33 -23.65
CA ALA A 307 -10.59 -0.33 -24.75
C ALA A 307 -9.14 -0.63 -24.36
N LEU A 308 -8.48 0.30 -23.65
CA LEU A 308 -7.14 0.09 -23.11
C LEU A 308 -7.10 -1.06 -22.08
N ALA A 309 -8.13 -1.18 -21.23
CA ALA A 309 -8.23 -2.28 -20.27
C ALA A 309 -8.44 -3.65 -20.95
N VAL A 310 -9.29 -3.74 -21.98
CA VAL A 310 -9.50 -4.99 -22.74
C VAL A 310 -8.23 -5.41 -23.50
N TRP A 311 -7.54 -4.48 -24.16
CA TRP A 311 -6.29 -4.81 -24.84
C TRP A 311 -5.15 -5.17 -23.87
N ALA A 312 -5.13 -4.59 -22.66
CA ALA A 312 -4.24 -5.02 -21.59
C ALA A 312 -4.52 -6.46 -21.13
N PHE A 313 -5.79 -6.86 -20.97
CA PHE A 313 -6.14 -8.26 -20.71
C PHE A 313 -5.69 -9.19 -21.84
N ARG A 314 -5.93 -8.85 -23.11
CA ARG A 314 -5.46 -9.65 -24.27
C ARG A 314 -3.94 -9.86 -24.24
N GLU A 315 -3.17 -8.80 -24.01
CA GLU A 315 -1.70 -8.90 -23.88
C GLU A 315 -1.32 -9.75 -22.65
N ALA A 316 -2.01 -9.61 -21.52
CA ALA A 316 -1.74 -10.40 -20.32
C ALA A 316 -2.07 -11.88 -20.52
N ASP A 317 -3.07 -12.23 -21.31
CA ASP A 317 -3.47 -13.62 -21.58
C ASP A 317 -2.44 -14.33 -22.49
N VAL A 318 -1.76 -13.61 -23.38
CA VAL A 318 -0.65 -14.14 -24.21
C VAL A 318 0.69 -14.13 -23.44
N SER A 319 1.02 -13.00 -22.81
CA SER A 319 2.34 -12.77 -22.21
C SER A 319 2.45 -13.21 -20.75
N PHE A 320 1.35 -13.44 -20.03
CA PHE A 320 1.35 -13.91 -18.63
C PHE A 320 0.17 -14.85 -18.34
N PRO A 321 -0.01 -15.96 -19.10
CA PRO A 321 -1.17 -16.85 -18.98
C PRO A 321 -1.27 -17.45 -17.58
N GLY A 322 -2.42 -17.25 -16.92
CA GLY A 322 -2.70 -17.78 -15.58
C GLY A 322 -2.03 -17.05 -14.41
N GLU A 323 -1.16 -16.05 -14.64
CA GLU A 323 -0.59 -15.25 -13.54
C GLU A 323 -1.71 -14.41 -12.87
N PRO A 324 -1.85 -14.41 -11.53
CA PRO A 324 -3.01 -13.80 -10.89
C PRO A 324 -2.95 -12.26 -10.82
N ASP A 325 -1.76 -11.69 -10.98
CA ASP A 325 -1.49 -10.31 -11.38
C ASP A 325 -0.48 -10.35 -12.53
N ALA A 326 -0.67 -9.53 -13.55
CA ALA A 326 0.27 -9.36 -14.67
C ALA A 326 0.40 -7.87 -15.02
N GLN A 327 1.62 -7.35 -15.11
CA GLN A 327 1.86 -6.01 -15.67
C GLN A 327 2.23 -6.18 -17.15
N VAL A 328 1.71 -5.34 -18.04
CA VAL A 328 1.85 -5.51 -19.49
C VAL A 328 2.18 -4.21 -20.21
N GLN A 329 3.02 -4.29 -21.23
CA GLN A 329 3.28 -3.22 -22.20
C GLN A 329 2.44 -3.50 -23.44
N VAL A 330 1.43 -2.67 -23.70
CA VAL A 330 0.56 -2.81 -24.87
C VAL A 330 1.00 -1.79 -25.93
N GLY A 331 1.48 -2.30 -27.07
CA GLY A 331 1.94 -1.49 -28.20
C GLY A 331 3.18 -0.63 -27.91
N GLY A 332 3.42 0.36 -28.77
CA GLY A 332 4.66 1.14 -28.84
C GLY A 332 5.81 0.44 -29.58
N THR A 333 6.86 1.19 -29.93
CA THR A 333 8.05 0.62 -30.59
C THR A 333 9.04 0.05 -29.58
N ALA A 334 9.24 -1.26 -29.60
CA ALA A 334 10.15 -1.95 -28.69
C ALA A 334 11.64 -1.55 -28.85
N ALA A 335 12.37 -1.61 -27.73
CA ALA A 335 13.83 -1.61 -27.58
C ALA A 335 14.65 -0.38 -28.04
N GLY A 336 14.32 0.30 -29.16
CA GLY A 336 15.25 1.21 -29.86
C GLY A 336 15.70 2.45 -29.08
N ALA A 337 14.77 3.32 -28.67
CA ALA A 337 15.09 4.72 -28.31
C ALA A 337 15.84 4.92 -26.98
N GLY A 338 16.02 3.88 -26.17
CA GLY A 338 16.47 4.01 -24.79
C GLY A 338 17.81 3.35 -24.43
N ALA A 339 18.35 2.43 -25.26
CA ALA A 339 19.57 1.71 -24.89
C ALA A 339 20.77 2.64 -24.59
N PRO A 340 21.13 3.61 -25.45
CA PRO A 340 22.31 4.46 -25.22
C PRO A 340 22.30 5.26 -23.91
N ALA A 341 21.10 5.60 -23.39
CA ALA A 341 20.96 6.31 -22.12
C ALA A 341 21.29 5.42 -20.91
N LEU A 342 20.94 4.13 -20.97
CA LEU A 342 21.27 3.15 -19.95
C LEU A 342 22.74 2.73 -20.06
N ASP A 343 23.24 2.54 -21.28
CA ASP A 343 24.63 2.18 -21.55
C ASP A 343 25.58 3.26 -21.02
N ALA A 344 25.25 4.54 -21.21
CA ALA A 344 26.00 5.67 -20.63
C ALA A 344 25.95 5.70 -19.10
N ALA A 345 24.85 5.30 -18.47
CA ALA A 345 24.77 5.20 -17.01
C ALA A 345 25.63 4.06 -16.44
N VAL A 346 25.74 2.94 -17.17
CA VAL A 346 26.65 1.82 -16.83
C VAL A 346 28.11 2.19 -17.06
N ALA A 347 28.42 2.95 -18.12
CA ALA A 347 29.76 3.48 -18.36
C ALA A 347 30.21 4.40 -17.22
N LEU A 348 29.35 5.34 -16.80
CA LEU A 348 29.55 6.20 -15.63
C LEU A 348 29.81 5.37 -14.36
N ALA A 349 28.98 4.35 -14.08
CA ALA A 349 29.19 3.45 -12.94
C ALA A 349 30.54 2.69 -13.01
N SER A 350 30.96 2.29 -14.21
CA SER A 350 32.24 1.62 -14.47
C SER A 350 33.45 2.55 -14.29
N VAL A 351 33.30 3.85 -14.56
CA VAL A 351 34.30 4.89 -14.23
C VAL A 351 34.37 5.07 -12.71
N VAL A 352 33.23 5.26 -12.03
CA VAL A 352 33.16 5.39 -10.56
C VAL A 352 33.80 4.20 -9.84
N LEU A 353 33.60 2.97 -10.34
CA LEU A 353 34.18 1.77 -9.73
C LEU A 353 35.69 1.63 -9.96
N ARG A 354 36.22 2.08 -11.12
CA ARG A 354 37.67 2.03 -11.40
C ARG A 354 38.44 3.08 -10.59
N GLU A 355 37.99 4.33 -10.65
CA GLU A 355 38.55 5.47 -9.92
C GLU A 355 38.33 5.37 -8.40
N GLY A 356 37.13 4.95 -7.99
CA GLY A 356 36.69 4.99 -6.60
C GLY A 356 36.27 6.38 -6.13
N ALA A 357 35.46 6.43 -5.08
CA ALA A 357 35.05 7.68 -4.42
C ALA A 357 36.25 8.53 -3.96
N VAL A 358 37.38 7.92 -3.59
CA VAL A 358 38.59 8.60 -3.11
C VAL A 358 39.25 9.45 -4.21
N HIS A 359 39.24 9.01 -5.48
CA HIS A 359 40.03 9.61 -6.56
C HIS A 359 39.20 10.29 -7.65
N ILE A 360 37.90 9.98 -7.77
CA ILE A 360 37.03 10.54 -8.80
C ILE A 360 36.92 12.08 -8.72
N GLY A 361 37.51 12.74 -9.72
CA GLY A 361 37.58 14.20 -9.81
C GLY A 361 36.29 14.88 -10.26
N SER A 362 36.28 16.21 -10.21
CA SER A 362 35.14 17.06 -10.61
C SER A 362 34.77 17.00 -12.09
N GLY A 363 35.66 16.47 -12.96
CA GLY A 363 35.42 16.37 -14.41
C GLY A 363 34.18 15.56 -14.80
N VAL A 364 33.77 14.61 -13.96
CA VAL A 364 32.60 13.73 -14.20
C VAL A 364 31.26 14.47 -14.07
N ALA A 365 31.25 15.71 -13.54
CA ALA A 365 30.01 16.49 -13.37
C ALA A 365 29.27 16.75 -14.70
N ALA A 366 29.99 17.01 -15.80
CA ALA A 366 29.37 17.22 -17.11
C ALA A 366 28.74 15.94 -17.68
N GLU A 367 29.41 14.80 -17.49
CA GLU A 367 28.92 13.47 -17.87
C GLU A 367 27.67 13.10 -17.08
N VAL A 368 27.68 13.27 -15.76
CA VAL A 368 26.50 13.11 -14.88
C VAL A 368 25.31 13.93 -15.37
N THR A 369 25.52 15.21 -15.74
CA THR A 369 24.44 16.06 -16.27
C THR A 369 23.89 15.55 -17.60
N ALA A 370 24.74 15.01 -18.48
CA ALA A 370 24.32 14.41 -19.74
C ALA A 370 23.56 13.08 -19.55
N VAL A 371 24.06 12.20 -18.66
CA VAL A 371 23.43 10.92 -18.30
C VAL A 371 22.04 11.15 -17.71
N ARG A 372 21.91 12.03 -16.69
CA ARG A 372 20.61 12.37 -16.09
C ARG A 372 19.59 12.83 -17.12
N ARG A 373 19.97 13.77 -17.99
CA ARG A 373 19.11 14.29 -19.08
C ARG A 373 18.69 13.20 -20.06
N SER A 374 19.60 12.28 -20.39
CA SER A 374 19.35 11.18 -21.32
C SER A 374 18.40 10.14 -20.71
N LEU A 375 18.57 9.81 -19.44
CA LEU A 375 17.67 8.92 -18.70
C LEU A 375 16.27 9.54 -18.51
N GLU A 376 16.19 10.83 -18.21
CA GLU A 376 14.91 11.56 -18.11
C GLU A 376 14.17 11.62 -19.45
N ALA A 377 14.87 11.93 -20.55
CA ALA A 377 14.30 11.91 -21.90
C ALA A 377 13.82 10.51 -22.32
N ALA A 378 14.55 9.46 -21.93
CA ALA A 378 14.15 8.06 -22.10
C ALA A 378 13.15 7.56 -21.02
N ARG A 379 12.69 8.44 -20.12
CA ARG A 379 11.80 8.16 -18.97
C ARG A 379 12.27 7.06 -18.02
N MET A 380 13.56 6.73 -17.99
CA MET A 380 14.11 5.65 -17.17
C MET A 380 14.21 6.03 -15.69
N ARG A 381 13.05 6.03 -15.00
CA ARG A 381 12.94 6.55 -13.64
C ARG A 381 13.82 5.82 -12.62
N TRP A 382 13.98 4.50 -12.72
CA TRP A 382 14.79 3.77 -11.74
C TRP A 382 16.29 4.01 -11.94
N PRO A 383 16.90 3.84 -13.13
CA PRO A 383 18.29 4.23 -13.36
C PRO A 383 18.58 5.70 -13.05
N LEU A 384 17.64 6.62 -13.34
CA LEU A 384 17.80 8.04 -12.99
C LEU A 384 17.96 8.22 -11.47
N LEU A 385 17.09 7.62 -10.66
CA LEU A 385 17.19 7.67 -9.20
C LEU A 385 18.47 7.00 -8.67
N VAL A 386 18.98 5.94 -9.33
CA VAL A 386 20.29 5.36 -8.95
C VAL A 386 21.43 6.32 -9.25
N VAL A 387 21.42 7.02 -10.40
CA VAL A 387 22.42 8.06 -10.72
C VAL A 387 22.29 9.26 -9.77
N ASP A 388 21.08 9.61 -9.33
CA ASP A 388 20.85 10.66 -8.34
C ASP A 388 21.48 10.29 -6.98
N ASP A 389 21.20 9.08 -6.46
CA ASP A 389 21.75 8.60 -5.19
C ASP A 389 23.27 8.35 -5.25
N LEU A 390 23.78 7.81 -6.37
CA LEU A 390 25.21 7.60 -6.62
C LEU A 390 25.99 8.91 -6.51
N VAL A 391 25.48 9.96 -7.15
CA VAL A 391 26.08 11.31 -7.09
C VAL A 391 25.92 11.92 -5.69
N ALA A 392 24.83 11.62 -4.97
CA ALA A 392 24.66 12.05 -3.58
C ALA A 392 25.70 11.39 -2.65
N GLN A 393 26.07 10.12 -2.86
CA GLN A 393 27.17 9.47 -2.15
C GLN A 393 28.53 10.10 -2.50
N LEU A 394 28.80 10.40 -3.77
CA LEU A 394 30.03 11.08 -4.20
C LEU A 394 30.11 12.55 -3.72
N ALA A 395 28.98 13.23 -3.51
CA ALA A 395 28.93 14.51 -2.81
C ALA A 395 29.24 14.33 -1.32
N ALA A 396 28.50 13.45 -0.63
CA ALA A 396 28.67 13.19 0.79
C ALA A 396 30.13 12.82 1.16
N TYR A 397 30.84 12.08 0.32
CA TYR A 397 32.26 11.79 0.53
C TYR A 397 33.14 13.06 0.48
N ARG A 398 33.02 13.86 -0.61
CA ARG A 398 33.80 15.10 -0.80
C ARG A 398 33.53 16.11 0.32
N ASP A 399 32.28 16.22 0.73
CA ASP A 399 31.80 17.12 1.79
C ASP A 399 32.09 16.56 3.20
N ARG A 400 32.71 15.38 3.31
CA ARG A 400 33.03 14.64 4.56
C ARG A 400 31.80 14.39 5.44
N SER A 401 30.63 14.27 4.82
CA SER A 401 29.34 14.08 5.47
C SER A 401 29.18 12.65 6.01
N ALA A 402 28.61 12.54 7.21
CA ALA A 402 28.20 11.27 7.80
C ALA A 402 27.11 10.52 7.02
N ARG A 403 26.55 11.11 5.95
CA ARG A 403 25.70 10.43 4.96
C ARG A 403 26.48 9.46 4.04
N TYR A 404 27.81 9.59 3.96
CA TYR A 404 28.61 8.72 3.09
C TYR A 404 28.71 7.29 3.64
N ARG A 405 28.36 6.32 2.79
CA ARG A 405 28.36 4.88 3.08
C ARG A 405 29.00 4.14 1.89
N PRO A 406 30.20 3.55 2.03
CA PRO A 406 30.85 2.84 0.93
C PRO A 406 30.05 1.62 0.45
N GLU A 407 29.21 1.04 1.33
CA GLU A 407 28.30 -0.04 1.00
C GLU A 407 27.16 0.46 0.10
N ALA A 408 26.59 1.62 0.38
CA ALA A 408 25.57 2.24 -0.47
C ALA A 408 26.13 2.61 -1.84
N LEU A 409 27.32 3.23 -1.88
CA LEU A 409 28.05 3.50 -3.13
C LEU A 409 28.19 2.23 -3.99
N ALA A 410 28.55 1.11 -3.36
CA ALA A 410 28.65 -0.18 -4.02
C ALA A 410 27.28 -0.72 -4.49
N GLU A 411 26.22 -0.63 -3.67
CA GLU A 411 24.86 -0.99 -4.07
C GLU A 411 24.43 -0.23 -5.34
N HIS A 412 24.62 1.09 -5.38
CA HIS A 412 24.21 1.93 -6.53
C HIS A 412 24.99 1.61 -7.82
N VAL A 413 26.30 1.37 -7.72
CA VAL A 413 27.11 0.90 -8.86
C VAL A 413 26.62 -0.45 -9.37
N ALA A 414 26.47 -1.45 -8.48
CA ALA A 414 26.02 -2.78 -8.86
C ALA A 414 24.59 -2.79 -9.41
N GLU A 415 23.73 -1.87 -8.96
CA GLU A 415 22.35 -1.75 -9.40
C GLU A 415 22.22 -1.29 -10.86
N LEU A 416 23.06 -0.35 -11.33
CA LEU A 416 23.05 0.07 -12.74
C LEU A 416 23.44 -1.10 -13.66
N HIS A 417 24.48 -1.85 -13.33
CA HIS A 417 24.86 -3.05 -14.08
C HIS A 417 23.78 -4.15 -13.99
N ALA A 418 23.13 -4.34 -12.84
CA ALA A 418 22.06 -5.33 -12.67
C ALA A 418 20.82 -5.00 -13.51
N ARG A 419 20.36 -3.73 -13.50
CA ARG A 419 19.24 -3.27 -14.32
C ARG A 419 19.55 -3.40 -15.81
N HIS A 420 20.77 -3.03 -16.24
CA HIS A 420 21.22 -3.23 -17.62
C HIS A 420 21.24 -4.71 -18.02
N ARG A 421 21.96 -5.57 -17.28
CA ARG A 421 22.03 -7.01 -17.54
C ARG A 421 20.65 -7.66 -17.62
N ALA A 422 19.71 -7.25 -16.77
CA ALA A 422 18.34 -7.78 -16.75
C ALA A 422 17.47 -7.37 -17.96
N VAL A 423 17.82 -6.31 -18.70
CA VAL A 423 17.08 -5.86 -19.90
C VAL A 423 17.80 -6.10 -21.23
N THR A 424 19.03 -6.65 -21.19
CA THR A 424 19.82 -7.05 -22.37
C THR A 424 20.01 -8.56 -22.47
N SER A 425 19.97 -9.31 -21.36
CA SER A 425 20.06 -10.78 -21.36
C SER A 425 18.89 -11.41 -22.11
N SER A 426 19.12 -11.95 -23.30
CA SER A 426 18.11 -12.63 -24.13
C SER A 426 17.72 -14.04 -23.62
N GLY A 427 17.74 -14.25 -22.30
CA GLY A 427 17.50 -15.54 -21.67
C GLY A 427 16.02 -15.89 -21.55
N ALA A 428 15.58 -16.97 -22.20
CA ALA A 428 14.18 -17.40 -22.31
C ALA A 428 13.54 -17.96 -21.01
N GLY A 429 13.93 -17.45 -19.83
CA GLY A 429 13.59 -18.04 -18.53
C GLY A 429 12.71 -17.21 -17.59
N ARG A 430 12.64 -15.87 -17.75
CA ARG A 430 11.75 -14.99 -16.96
C ARG A 430 11.35 -13.78 -17.80
N ARG A 431 10.04 -13.54 -17.95
CA ARG A 431 9.44 -12.41 -18.69
C ARG A 431 9.54 -11.10 -17.88
N THR A 432 10.77 -10.73 -17.50
CA THR A 432 11.03 -9.54 -16.69
C THR A 432 10.76 -8.29 -17.51
N LEU A 433 9.65 -7.60 -17.21
CA LEU A 433 9.22 -6.41 -17.93
C LEU A 433 10.31 -5.34 -17.90
N ARG A 434 10.81 -4.97 -19.08
CA ARG A 434 11.79 -3.88 -19.25
C ARG A 434 11.31 -2.59 -18.57
N SER A 435 10.01 -2.33 -18.60
CA SER A 435 9.42 -1.16 -17.97
C SER A 435 9.44 -1.21 -16.43
N ARG A 436 9.20 -2.38 -15.80
CA ARG A 436 9.36 -2.57 -14.35
C ARG A 436 10.82 -2.42 -13.89
N VAL A 437 11.78 -2.86 -14.71
CA VAL A 437 13.23 -2.77 -14.39
C VAL A 437 13.79 -1.36 -14.58
N LEU A 438 13.25 -0.57 -15.53
CA LEU A 438 13.76 0.78 -15.86
C LEU A 438 12.88 1.93 -15.37
N GLY A 439 11.59 1.68 -15.06
CA GLY A 439 10.62 2.68 -14.62
C GLY A 439 10.08 3.58 -15.73
N THR A 440 9.95 3.08 -16.97
CA THR A 440 9.60 3.91 -18.16
C THR A 440 8.20 4.52 -18.15
N ASP A 441 7.31 3.97 -17.32
CA ASP A 441 5.87 4.28 -17.30
C ASP A 441 5.51 5.14 -16.08
N GLU A 442 6.47 5.36 -15.19
CA GLU A 442 6.32 5.99 -13.90
C GLU A 442 6.31 7.52 -14.03
N ALA A 443 5.19 8.15 -13.65
CA ALA A 443 5.07 9.60 -13.64
C ALA A 443 5.98 10.23 -12.56
N SER A 444 6.77 11.24 -12.94
CA SER A 444 7.74 11.90 -12.03
C SER A 444 7.07 12.44 -10.75
N GLU A 445 5.93 13.12 -10.90
CA GLU A 445 4.96 13.40 -9.84
C GLU A 445 3.52 13.19 -10.34
N THR A 446 2.65 12.72 -9.46
CA THR A 446 1.19 12.58 -9.63
C THR A 446 0.48 13.45 -8.58
N PRO A 447 -0.38 14.41 -8.97
CA PRO A 447 -1.10 15.24 -8.00
C PRO A 447 -2.25 14.47 -7.34
N LEU A 448 -2.26 14.43 -6.02
CA LEU A 448 -3.35 13.90 -5.20
C LEU A 448 -4.25 15.04 -4.74
N ARG A 449 -5.56 14.91 -4.94
CA ARG A 449 -6.57 15.91 -4.53
C ARG A 449 -7.52 15.28 -3.52
N ARG A 450 -7.73 15.93 -2.36
CA ARG A 450 -8.57 15.44 -1.26
C ARG A 450 -8.22 14.02 -0.79
N ALA A 451 -6.93 13.70 -0.74
CA ALA A 451 -6.47 12.38 -0.31
C ALA A 451 -6.74 12.15 1.18
N ARG A 452 -7.23 10.95 1.51
CA ARG A 452 -7.19 10.40 2.87
C ARG A 452 -5.97 9.51 3.01
N LEU A 453 -5.22 9.71 4.10
CA LEU A 453 -3.97 9.04 4.39
C LEU A 453 -3.96 8.61 5.86
N ASP A 454 -3.99 7.31 6.14
CA ASP A 454 -4.02 6.79 7.50
C ASP A 454 -2.58 6.47 7.97
N GLY A 455 -2.17 7.05 9.09
CA GLY A 455 -0.81 6.91 9.63
C GLY A 455 -0.49 5.49 10.08
N LEU A 456 0.65 4.98 9.61
CA LEU A 456 1.20 3.67 9.97
C LEU A 456 2.37 3.76 10.97
N GLY A 457 2.89 4.96 11.22
CA GLY A 457 4.05 5.19 12.07
C GLY A 457 5.15 6.00 11.37
N ALA A 458 6.36 5.95 11.93
CA ALA A 458 7.50 6.70 11.45
C ALA A 458 8.84 6.01 11.76
N ARG A 459 9.86 6.34 10.98
CA ARG A 459 11.28 6.07 11.28
C ARG A 459 12.01 7.39 11.51
N VAL A 460 12.89 7.42 12.50
CA VAL A 460 13.88 8.48 12.73
C VAL A 460 15.28 7.90 12.53
N SER A 461 16.10 8.59 11.75
CA SER A 461 17.51 8.27 11.56
C SER A 461 18.39 9.53 11.72
N ALA A 462 19.69 9.33 11.90
CA ALA A 462 20.65 10.41 12.12
C ALA A 462 21.87 10.25 11.20
N ALA A 463 22.29 11.36 10.61
CA ALA A 463 23.52 11.46 9.83
C ALA A 463 24.37 12.60 10.40
N GLY A 464 25.12 12.30 11.47
CA GLY A 464 25.86 13.30 12.24
C GLY A 464 24.94 14.33 12.89
N GLY A 465 25.09 15.61 12.51
CA GLY A 465 24.25 16.72 12.98
C GLY A 465 22.85 16.78 12.34
N GLU A 466 22.55 15.94 11.35
CA GLU A 466 21.22 15.89 10.74
C GLU A 466 20.34 14.82 11.38
N ARG A 467 19.03 15.10 11.46
CA ARG A 467 17.96 14.14 11.74
C ARG A 467 17.08 14.01 10.51
N MET A 468 16.77 12.78 10.14
CA MET A 468 15.84 12.46 9.06
C MET A 468 14.64 11.70 9.63
N ILE A 469 13.46 12.02 9.11
CA ILE A 469 12.17 11.47 9.56
C ILE A 469 11.39 11.03 8.34
N GLU A 470 10.95 9.78 8.36
CA GLU A 470 10.17 9.15 7.31
C GLU A 470 8.83 8.72 7.93
N VAL A 471 7.75 9.44 7.59
CA VAL A 471 6.41 9.16 8.09
C VAL A 471 5.65 8.33 7.04
N PHE A 472 5.14 7.17 7.45
CA PHE A 472 4.51 6.21 6.56
C PHE A 472 2.99 6.35 6.61
N LEU A 473 2.38 6.49 5.43
CA LEU A 473 1.00 6.93 5.25
C LEU A 473 0.28 5.97 4.29
N ALA A 474 -0.68 5.19 4.76
CA ALA A 474 -1.50 4.32 3.93
C ALA A 474 -2.51 5.15 3.13
N HIS A 475 -2.41 5.12 1.79
CA HIS A 475 -3.40 5.71 0.89
C HIS A 475 -4.42 4.65 0.47
N ALA A 476 -5.60 4.70 1.08
CA ALA A 476 -6.65 3.69 0.87
C ALA A 476 -7.09 3.62 -0.60
N ASP A 477 -7.34 4.77 -1.23
CA ASP A 477 -7.90 4.88 -2.59
C ASP A 477 -6.98 4.30 -3.69
N SER A 478 -5.70 4.06 -3.40
CA SER A 478 -4.77 3.37 -4.32
C SER A 478 -4.00 2.23 -3.67
N ALA A 479 -4.48 1.68 -2.55
CA ALA A 479 -3.89 0.53 -1.84
C ALA A 479 -2.35 0.55 -1.68
N THR A 480 -1.75 1.73 -1.42
CA THR A 480 -0.29 1.89 -1.32
C THR A 480 0.12 2.68 -0.08
N VAL A 481 1.22 2.25 0.55
CA VAL A 481 1.94 3.11 1.52
C VAL A 481 2.74 4.18 0.77
N LEU A 482 2.62 5.41 1.23
CA LEU A 482 3.40 6.58 0.81
C LEU A 482 4.35 7.02 1.93
N VAL A 483 5.45 7.70 1.60
CA VAL A 483 6.45 8.16 2.58
C VAL A 483 6.60 9.68 2.55
N LEU A 484 6.27 10.35 3.64
CA LEU A 484 6.56 11.77 3.84
C LEU A 484 7.92 11.91 4.50
N ARG A 485 8.93 12.28 3.70
CA ARG A 485 10.33 12.45 4.14
C ARG A 485 10.60 13.91 4.56
N ARG A 486 11.28 14.10 5.68
CA ARG A 486 11.80 15.39 6.15
C ARG A 486 13.19 15.20 6.73
N SER A 487 14.02 16.24 6.66
CA SER A 487 15.23 16.33 7.46
C SER A 487 15.41 17.70 8.09
N TYR A 488 16.21 17.72 9.16
CA TYR A 488 16.44 18.86 10.04
C TYR A 488 17.88 18.82 10.54
N GLU A 489 18.61 19.93 10.43
CA GLU A 489 19.90 20.09 11.10
C GLU A 489 19.64 20.38 12.59
N THR A 490 19.81 19.36 13.44
CA THR A 490 19.53 19.45 14.88
C THR A 490 20.09 18.25 15.65
N GLY A 491 20.39 18.48 16.93
CA GLY A 491 20.68 17.42 17.89
C GLY A 491 19.46 16.57 18.28
N ASP A 492 18.23 17.11 18.10
CA ASP A 492 16.97 16.59 18.64
C ASP A 492 16.76 15.08 18.44
N ALA A 493 16.04 14.47 19.38
CA ALA A 493 15.55 13.10 19.30
C ALA A 493 14.05 13.05 18.93
N GLY A 494 13.58 11.87 18.53
CA GLY A 494 12.21 11.54 18.14
C GLY A 494 11.08 12.27 18.87
N PRO A 495 11.04 12.31 20.22
CA PRO A 495 9.99 13.00 20.97
C PRO A 495 9.89 14.51 20.67
N VAL A 496 11.03 15.19 20.63
CA VAL A 496 11.10 16.63 20.30
C VAL A 496 10.76 16.86 18.83
N LEU A 497 11.20 15.93 17.97
CA LEU A 497 10.89 15.95 16.55
C LEU A 497 9.39 15.71 16.26
N ALA A 498 8.69 14.92 17.07
CA ALA A 498 7.26 14.64 16.93
C ALA A 498 6.39 15.91 17.01
N ALA A 499 6.84 16.92 17.76
CA ALA A 499 6.18 18.22 17.89
C ALA A 499 6.44 19.18 16.72
N ARG A 500 7.46 18.94 15.89
CA ARG A 500 7.72 19.72 14.66
C ARG A 500 6.52 19.60 13.71
N ARG A 501 6.22 20.65 12.94
CA ARG A 501 5.04 20.70 12.06
C ARG A 501 5.38 20.63 10.57
N VAL A 502 4.54 19.94 9.81
CA VAL A 502 4.55 19.87 8.34
C VAL A 502 3.13 20.16 7.85
N ALA A 503 2.97 21.07 6.88
CA ALA A 503 1.67 21.52 6.36
C ALA A 503 0.65 21.91 7.46
N GLY A 504 1.13 22.43 8.60
CA GLY A 504 0.32 22.84 9.75
C GLY A 504 0.09 21.75 10.82
N VAL A 505 0.31 20.47 10.51
CA VAL A 505 0.08 19.33 11.42
C VAL A 505 1.39 18.87 12.05
N SER A 506 1.38 18.38 13.30
CA SER A 506 2.59 17.84 13.96
C SER A 506 2.98 16.46 13.40
N ILE A 507 4.27 16.14 13.42
CA ILE A 507 4.80 14.87 12.90
C ILE A 507 4.20 13.65 13.62
N GLY A 508 4.02 13.72 14.95
CA GLY A 508 3.34 12.66 15.70
C GLY A 508 1.89 12.44 15.27
N ALA A 509 1.15 13.51 14.95
CA ALA A 509 -0.23 13.42 14.48
C ALA A 509 -0.33 12.97 13.00
N LEU A 510 0.71 13.19 12.19
CA LEU A 510 0.81 12.59 10.85
C LEU A 510 1.17 11.09 10.92
N ALA A 511 1.99 10.67 11.88
CA ALA A 511 2.44 9.29 12.02
C ALA A 511 1.38 8.35 12.64
N GLY A 512 0.64 8.82 13.64
CA GLY A 512 -0.39 8.02 14.34
C GLY A 512 -1.85 8.44 14.08
N GLY A 513 -2.10 9.38 13.17
CA GLY A 513 -3.43 9.94 12.91
C GLY A 513 -4.02 9.59 11.55
N ALA A 514 -5.32 9.81 11.40
CA ALA A 514 -6.00 9.79 10.11
C ALA A 514 -5.90 11.20 9.49
N VAL A 515 -5.09 11.34 8.44
CA VAL A 515 -4.76 12.60 7.77
C VAL A 515 -5.67 12.82 6.57
N VAL A 516 -6.19 14.03 6.41
CA VAL A 516 -6.93 14.47 5.23
C VAL A 516 -6.24 15.69 4.65
N THR A 517 -5.92 15.66 3.36
CA THR A 517 -5.23 16.78 2.69
C THR A 517 -5.89 17.13 1.36
N GLU A 518 -6.20 18.41 1.15
CA GLU A 518 -6.82 18.88 -0.09
C GLU A 518 -5.86 18.80 -1.29
N SER A 519 -4.55 18.84 -1.05
CA SER A 519 -3.51 19.00 -2.07
C SER A 519 -2.20 18.34 -1.63
N ALA A 520 -1.78 17.30 -2.35
CA ALA A 520 -0.46 16.68 -2.22
C ALA A 520 0.08 16.23 -3.59
N ALA A 521 1.34 15.84 -3.65
CA ALA A 521 1.95 15.21 -4.83
C ALA A 521 2.68 13.92 -4.43
N ARG A 522 2.49 12.85 -5.19
CA ARG A 522 3.14 11.54 -5.04
C ARG A 522 4.18 11.36 -6.14
N SER A 523 5.42 11.03 -5.81
CA SER A 523 6.43 10.61 -6.81
C SER A 523 6.24 9.14 -7.23
N ALA A 524 6.88 8.75 -8.33
CA ALA A 524 7.09 7.34 -8.70
C ALA A 524 7.58 6.46 -7.53
N SER A 525 8.52 6.96 -6.72
CA SER A 525 9.08 6.25 -5.55
C SER A 525 8.13 6.16 -4.35
N ARG A 526 6.86 6.59 -4.50
CA ARG A 526 5.83 6.76 -3.47
C ARG A 526 6.20 7.75 -2.35
N ALA A 527 7.23 8.57 -2.53
CA ALA A 527 7.44 9.72 -1.65
C ALA A 527 6.29 10.73 -1.85
N VAL A 528 5.77 11.31 -0.76
CA VAL A 528 4.63 12.24 -0.80
C VAL A 528 5.00 13.61 -0.24
N ARG A 529 4.60 14.65 -0.97
CA ARG A 529 4.80 16.07 -0.62
C ARG A 529 3.44 16.72 -0.38
N LEU A 530 3.15 17.06 0.88
CA LEU A 530 1.95 17.78 1.28
C LEU A 530 2.02 19.25 0.83
N GLY A 531 0.92 19.77 0.30
CA GLY A 531 0.82 21.16 -0.20
C GLY A 531 0.72 22.19 0.93
N THR A 532 1.42 23.32 0.76
CA THR A 532 1.54 24.39 1.79
C THR A 532 0.97 25.74 1.33
N ARG A 533 0.20 25.77 0.24
CA ARG A 533 -0.44 27.01 -0.26
C ARG A 533 -1.60 27.43 0.65
N ARG A 534 -1.95 28.72 0.67
CA ARG A 534 -3.02 29.30 1.52
C ARG A 534 -4.42 28.65 1.35
N LEU A 535 -4.64 27.89 0.27
CA LEU A 535 -5.88 27.18 -0.04
C LEU A 535 -5.64 25.65 -0.10
N SER A 536 -4.77 25.13 0.76
CA SER A 536 -4.45 23.70 0.86
C SER A 536 -4.51 23.27 2.31
N ARG A 537 -5.72 22.98 2.78
CA ARG A 537 -5.94 22.51 4.15
C ARG A 537 -5.42 21.08 4.30
N THR A 538 -4.66 20.85 5.37
CA THR A 538 -4.25 19.51 5.81
C THR A 538 -4.58 19.41 7.29
N GLU A 539 -5.28 18.35 7.67
CA GLU A 539 -5.70 18.09 9.05
C GLU A 539 -5.38 16.64 9.40
N ALA A 540 -5.13 16.36 10.67
CA ALA A 540 -5.05 15.00 11.18
C ALA A 540 -5.97 14.85 12.38
N MET A 541 -6.72 13.75 12.39
CA MET A 541 -7.58 13.32 13.48
C MET A 541 -6.90 12.17 14.21
N THR A 542 -7.11 12.04 15.53
CA THR A 542 -6.60 10.89 16.30
C THR A 542 -7.17 9.59 15.73
N SER A 543 -6.32 8.72 15.20
CA SER A 543 -6.75 7.40 14.75
C SER A 543 -6.95 6.48 15.94
N ARG A 544 -7.93 5.57 15.87
CA ARG A 544 -8.13 4.52 16.87
C ARG A 544 -7.33 3.23 16.56
N GLY A 545 -6.22 3.36 15.82
CA GLY A 545 -5.50 2.19 15.27
C GLY A 545 -6.39 1.35 14.37
N SER A 546 -7.34 1.97 13.65
CA SER A 546 -8.41 1.31 12.88
C SER A 546 -7.92 0.74 11.56
N TRP A 547 -6.79 0.03 11.58
CA TRP A 547 -6.14 -0.49 10.38
C TRP A 547 -6.87 -1.70 9.76
N GLN A 548 -7.87 -2.29 10.44
CA GLN A 548 -8.76 -3.30 9.84
C GLN A 548 -9.55 -2.79 8.63
N ASP A 549 -9.73 -1.47 8.51
CA ASP A 549 -10.46 -0.83 7.41
C ASP A 549 -9.56 -0.46 6.22
N LEU A 550 -8.27 -0.82 6.26
CA LEU A 550 -7.34 -0.62 5.14
C LEU A 550 -7.59 -1.62 3.99
N PRO A 551 -7.21 -1.30 2.74
CA PRO A 551 -7.24 -2.25 1.63
C PRO A 551 -6.41 -3.50 1.94
N ARG A 552 -6.94 -4.68 1.61
CA ARG A 552 -6.29 -5.97 1.89
C ARG A 552 -4.86 -6.09 1.35
N ALA A 553 -4.52 -5.43 0.23
CA ALA A 553 -3.13 -5.42 -0.28
C ALA A 553 -2.10 -4.74 0.65
N LEU A 554 -2.55 -4.06 1.72
CA LEU A 554 -1.71 -3.50 2.78
C LEU A 554 -1.71 -4.35 4.07
N ILE A 555 -2.67 -5.26 4.24
CA ILE A 555 -2.83 -6.12 5.42
C ILE A 555 -2.32 -7.52 5.05
N ALA A 556 -1.31 -8.02 5.76
CA ALA A 556 -0.81 -9.39 5.58
C ALA A 556 -1.30 -10.26 6.74
N ASP A 557 -2.49 -10.85 6.58
CA ASP A 557 -3.18 -11.69 7.57
C ASP A 557 -2.80 -13.18 7.56
N ASP A 558 -2.06 -13.61 6.53
CA ASP A 558 -1.41 -14.92 6.42
C ASP A 558 0.11 -14.72 6.25
N LEU A 559 0.89 -15.12 7.26
CA LEU A 559 2.35 -14.97 7.27
C LEU A 559 3.06 -15.99 6.37
N ALA A 560 2.43 -17.14 6.06
CA ALA A 560 2.97 -18.11 5.11
C ALA A 560 2.80 -17.62 3.66
N ALA A 561 1.64 -17.04 3.34
CA ALA A 561 1.42 -16.34 2.08
C ALA A 561 2.38 -15.16 1.91
N LEU A 562 2.59 -14.35 2.96
CA LEU A 562 3.56 -13.25 2.94
C LEU A 562 5.01 -13.74 2.71
N ALA A 563 5.41 -14.86 3.35
CA ALA A 563 6.71 -15.47 3.10
C ALA A 563 6.85 -15.92 1.63
N GLY A 564 5.79 -16.51 1.06
CA GLY A 564 5.72 -16.89 -0.35
C GLY A 564 5.76 -15.70 -1.32
N GLU A 565 5.09 -14.59 -1.00
CA GLU A 565 5.21 -13.34 -1.77
C GLU A 565 6.65 -12.85 -1.79
N LEU A 566 7.30 -12.81 -0.62
CA LEU A 566 8.68 -12.33 -0.48
C LEU A 566 9.69 -13.21 -1.22
N ASP A 567 9.55 -14.54 -1.16
CA ASP A 567 10.39 -15.49 -1.89
C ASP A 567 10.17 -15.45 -3.42
N ALA A 568 9.00 -14.98 -3.87
CA ALA A 568 8.70 -14.78 -5.29
C ALA A 568 9.24 -13.47 -5.87
N LEU A 569 9.71 -12.53 -5.05
CA LEU A 569 10.16 -11.22 -5.52
C LEU A 569 11.44 -11.28 -6.39
N PRO A 570 11.58 -10.39 -7.39
CA PRO A 570 12.86 -10.19 -8.06
C PRO A 570 13.96 -9.72 -7.08
N PRO A 571 15.25 -10.02 -7.34
CA PRO A 571 16.37 -9.52 -6.55
C PRO A 571 16.32 -8.00 -6.35
N ARG A 572 16.71 -7.51 -5.17
CA ARG A 572 16.60 -6.10 -4.77
C ARG A 572 17.04 -5.08 -5.85
N PRO A 573 18.18 -5.26 -6.57
CA PRO A 573 18.62 -4.30 -7.58
C PRO A 573 17.72 -4.16 -8.82
N VAL A 574 16.82 -5.11 -9.09
CA VAL A 574 15.92 -5.06 -10.27
C VAL A 574 14.45 -4.82 -9.91
N ARG A 575 14.14 -4.59 -8.62
CA ARG A 575 12.81 -4.12 -8.16
C ARG A 575 12.60 -2.63 -8.47
N ALA A 576 11.41 -2.11 -8.19
CA ALA A 576 11.13 -0.68 -8.29
C ALA A 576 11.81 0.07 -7.12
N ARG A 577 12.33 1.29 -7.32
CA ARG A 577 12.87 2.12 -6.21
C ARG A 577 11.73 2.83 -5.49
N VAL A 578 11.00 2.07 -4.67
CA VAL A 578 9.82 2.51 -3.94
C VAL A 578 10.08 2.46 -2.44
N GLU A 579 10.02 3.62 -1.79
CA GLU A 579 10.44 3.85 -0.38
C GLU A 579 9.66 2.99 0.64
N ALA A 580 8.50 2.45 0.24
CA ALA A 580 7.64 1.57 1.06
C ALA A 580 7.06 0.39 0.26
N GLU A 581 7.85 -0.28 -0.60
CA GLU A 581 7.40 -1.48 -1.34
C GLU A 581 7.00 -2.61 -0.38
N LEU A 582 7.78 -2.77 0.69
CA LEU A 582 7.70 -3.86 1.67
C LEU A 582 7.10 -3.42 3.02
N VAL A 583 6.44 -2.27 3.10
CA VAL A 583 5.67 -1.96 4.32
C VAL A 583 4.36 -2.74 4.28
N ARG A 584 4.02 -3.38 5.40
CA ARG A 584 2.75 -4.08 5.64
C ARG A 584 2.22 -3.75 7.02
N VAL A 585 0.91 -3.91 7.17
CA VAL A 585 0.23 -4.03 8.46
C VAL A 585 -0.06 -5.51 8.69
N ILE A 586 0.35 -6.04 9.84
CA ILE A 586 0.25 -7.47 10.19
C ILE A 586 -0.64 -7.57 11.43
N PRO A 587 -1.79 -8.28 11.38
CA PRO A 587 -2.58 -8.57 12.58
C PRO A 587 -1.79 -9.53 13.48
N VAL A 588 -1.89 -9.33 14.78
CA VAL A 588 -1.28 -10.21 15.79
C VAL A 588 -2.39 -11.01 16.45
N ALA A 589 -2.26 -12.33 16.45
CA ALA A 589 -3.12 -13.22 17.23
C ALA A 589 -2.51 -13.50 18.61
N GLU A 590 -1.18 -13.71 18.66
CA GLU A 590 -0.44 -14.00 19.90
C GLU A 590 0.99 -13.44 19.85
N VAL A 591 1.56 -13.13 21.02
CA VAL A 591 2.97 -12.81 21.21
C VAL A 591 3.59 -13.92 22.06
N HIS A 592 4.44 -14.76 21.46
CA HIS A 592 5.00 -15.95 22.13
C HIS A 592 6.16 -15.65 23.08
N SER A 593 7.03 -14.69 22.72
CA SER A 593 8.20 -14.32 23.53
C SER A 593 8.69 -12.91 23.22
N VAL A 594 9.33 -12.27 24.21
CA VAL A 594 10.00 -10.97 24.07
C VAL A 594 11.40 -11.08 24.69
N THR A 595 12.42 -10.88 23.86
CA THR A 595 13.79 -11.27 24.18
C THR A 595 14.76 -10.13 23.85
N TYR A 596 15.71 -9.85 24.76
CA TYR A 596 16.72 -8.81 24.55
C TYR A 596 18.13 -9.39 24.37
N ALA A 597 18.88 -8.82 23.44
CA ALA A 597 20.27 -9.14 23.16
C ALA A 597 21.17 -7.95 23.54
N PRO A 598 21.72 -7.87 24.77
CA PRO A 598 22.44 -6.69 25.26
C PRO A 598 23.64 -6.29 24.39
N GLY A 599 24.41 -7.28 23.91
CA GLY A 599 25.58 -7.04 23.05
C GLY A 599 25.25 -6.54 21.65
N ALA A 600 23.98 -6.62 21.22
CA ALA A 600 23.48 -6.06 19.97
C ALA A 600 22.57 -4.84 20.18
N GLN A 601 22.28 -4.48 21.45
CA GLN A 601 21.25 -3.51 21.85
C GLN A 601 19.93 -3.69 21.07
N ARG A 602 19.51 -4.94 20.90
CA ARG A 602 18.38 -5.33 20.05
C ARG A 602 17.33 -6.09 20.85
N LEU A 603 16.06 -5.72 20.65
CA LEU A 603 14.91 -6.43 21.17
C LEU A 603 14.22 -7.16 20.02
N ASP A 604 14.07 -8.47 20.18
CA ASP A 604 13.39 -9.36 19.23
C ASP A 604 12.16 -9.95 19.92
N ALA A 605 11.05 -10.07 19.19
CA ALA A 605 9.82 -10.66 19.69
C ALA A 605 9.22 -11.61 18.66
N VAL A 606 8.75 -12.78 19.11
CA VAL A 606 8.07 -13.76 18.24
C VAL A 606 6.57 -13.52 18.34
N ILE A 607 5.95 -13.22 17.21
CA ILE A 607 4.48 -13.06 17.07
C ILE A 607 3.92 -14.19 16.20
N ALA A 608 2.63 -14.47 16.35
CA ALA A 608 1.89 -15.41 15.50
C ALA A 608 0.65 -14.78 14.87
N ASP A 609 0.31 -15.26 13.66
CA ASP A 609 -0.99 -15.02 13.03
C ASP A 609 -2.08 -15.98 13.54
N ALA A 610 -3.30 -15.84 13.01
CA ALA A 610 -4.44 -16.66 13.41
C ALA A 610 -4.34 -18.15 13.00
N ALA A 611 -3.33 -18.53 12.21
CA ALA A 611 -3.01 -19.92 11.88
C ALA A 611 -1.84 -20.49 12.73
N GLY A 612 -1.25 -19.68 13.61
CA GLY A 612 -0.09 -20.04 14.42
C GLY A 612 1.25 -19.96 13.67
N VAL A 613 1.28 -19.35 12.47
CA VAL A 613 2.52 -19.14 11.72
C VAL A 613 3.25 -17.95 12.33
N THR A 614 4.57 -18.10 12.56
CA THR A 614 5.35 -17.13 13.33
C THR A 614 6.16 -16.16 12.49
N ALA A 615 6.22 -14.89 12.90
CA ALA A 615 7.16 -13.89 12.43
C ALA A 615 7.96 -13.27 13.59
N VAL A 616 9.12 -12.67 13.29
CA VAL A 616 9.96 -11.98 14.27
C VAL A 616 9.84 -10.47 14.08
N VAL A 617 9.34 -9.75 15.08
CA VAL A 617 9.47 -8.29 15.15
C VAL A 617 10.81 -7.97 15.79
N SER A 618 11.64 -7.12 15.16
CA SER A 618 13.02 -6.88 15.60
C SER A 618 13.38 -5.41 15.50
N ALA A 619 13.89 -4.83 16.60
CA ALA A 619 14.31 -3.44 16.65
C ALA A 619 15.63 -3.27 17.42
N THR A 620 16.54 -2.46 16.88
CA THR A 620 17.80 -2.07 17.53
C THR A 620 17.70 -0.66 18.12
N HIS A 621 18.33 -0.41 19.26
CA HIS A 621 18.45 0.92 19.87
C HIS A 621 19.06 1.95 18.89
N ALA A 622 18.59 3.19 18.96
CA ALA A 622 19.22 4.32 18.30
C ALA A 622 19.11 5.58 19.17
N SER A 623 20.19 6.33 19.30
CA SER A 623 20.26 7.54 20.14
C SER A 623 19.31 8.66 19.68
N CYS A 624 18.93 8.70 18.40
CA CYS A 624 17.93 9.62 17.86
C CYS A 624 16.48 9.16 18.10
N ALA A 625 16.25 7.93 18.56
CA ALA A 625 14.96 7.32 18.83
C ALA A 625 14.99 6.59 20.21
N PRO A 626 15.22 7.33 21.31
CA PRO A 626 15.65 6.74 22.58
C PRO A 626 14.61 5.81 23.21
N GLY A 627 13.32 6.13 23.10
CA GLY A 627 12.22 5.30 23.60
C GLY A 627 11.85 4.10 22.73
N ARG A 628 12.53 3.86 21.58
CA ARG A 628 12.15 2.82 20.60
C ARG A 628 11.96 1.44 21.24
N LEU A 629 12.91 1.00 22.07
CA LEU A 629 12.87 -0.35 22.66
C LEU A 629 11.85 -0.44 23.81
N ASP A 630 11.79 0.56 24.69
CA ASP A 630 10.81 0.60 25.78
C ASP A 630 9.37 0.64 25.24
N SER A 631 9.14 1.45 24.21
CA SER A 631 7.85 1.60 23.55
C SER A 631 7.42 0.31 22.82
N MET A 632 8.37 -0.40 22.19
CA MET A 632 8.11 -1.72 21.62
C MET A 632 7.81 -2.76 22.70
N ALA A 633 8.59 -2.82 23.78
CA ALA A 633 8.37 -3.74 24.89
C ALA A 633 7.01 -3.52 25.59
N ALA A 634 6.62 -2.25 25.77
CA ALA A 634 5.30 -1.90 26.30
C ALA A 634 4.18 -2.26 25.33
N ALA A 635 4.33 -1.98 24.03
CA ALA A 635 3.34 -2.33 23.00
C ALA A 635 3.11 -3.84 22.91
N LEU A 636 4.16 -4.66 23.01
CA LEU A 636 4.10 -6.13 22.99
C LEU A 636 3.44 -6.74 24.24
N ARG A 637 3.22 -5.96 25.30
CA ARG A 637 2.59 -6.40 26.57
C ARG A 637 1.17 -5.85 26.78
N GLY A 638 0.69 -4.95 25.92
CA GLY A 638 -0.71 -4.44 25.92
C GLY A 638 -1.64 -5.26 25.02
N GLU A 639 -2.85 -4.76 24.72
CA GLU A 639 -3.69 -5.39 23.68
C GLU A 639 -3.16 -5.04 22.28
N LEU A 640 -2.03 -5.64 21.90
CA LEU A 640 -1.45 -5.50 20.57
C LEU A 640 -2.37 -6.18 19.53
N ARG A 641 -2.87 -5.39 18.58
CA ARG A 641 -3.76 -5.88 17.51
C ARG A 641 -3.07 -5.92 16.15
N TYR A 642 -2.16 -4.97 15.89
CA TYR A 642 -1.42 -4.90 14.63
C TYR A 642 -0.01 -4.35 14.80
N VAL A 643 0.94 -4.88 14.02
CA VAL A 643 2.26 -4.29 13.79
C VAL A 643 2.28 -3.67 12.39
N ALA A 644 2.69 -2.41 12.28
CA ALA A 644 3.10 -1.81 11.01
C ALA A 644 4.63 -1.84 10.94
N GLY A 645 5.17 -2.39 9.85
CA GLY A 645 6.62 -2.56 9.71
C GLY A 645 7.05 -2.78 8.27
N SER A 646 8.34 -2.61 8.02
CA SER A 646 8.96 -3.07 6.78
C SER A 646 9.32 -4.56 6.93
N VAL A 647 8.86 -5.38 5.99
CA VAL A 647 9.01 -6.84 6.05
C VAL A 647 10.13 -7.33 5.14
N ARG A 648 10.82 -8.38 5.57
CA ARG A 648 11.86 -9.08 4.80
C ARG A 648 11.91 -10.55 5.19
N ARG A 649 12.66 -11.35 4.43
CA ARG A 649 13.09 -12.68 4.89
C ARG A 649 14.22 -12.54 5.89
N GLY A 650 14.35 -13.55 6.76
CA GLY A 650 15.41 -13.61 7.75
C GLY A 650 15.32 -14.86 8.62
N GLY A 651 16.40 -15.64 8.69
CA GLY A 651 16.46 -16.85 9.51
C GLY A 651 15.46 -17.93 9.09
N GLY A 652 15.07 -17.96 7.81
CA GLY A 652 14.00 -18.81 7.28
C GLY A 652 12.57 -18.33 7.56
N GLY A 653 12.37 -17.29 8.39
CA GLY A 653 11.06 -16.70 8.70
C GLY A 653 10.77 -15.37 7.99
N VAL A 654 9.68 -14.72 8.37
CA VAL A 654 9.45 -13.30 8.10
C VAL A 654 10.02 -12.49 9.26
N VAL A 655 10.79 -11.44 8.95
CA VAL A 655 11.30 -10.47 9.93
C VAL A 655 10.70 -9.10 9.63
N ILE A 656 10.22 -8.44 10.67
CA ILE A 656 9.49 -7.18 10.65
C ILE A 656 10.32 -6.14 11.40
N ASP A 657 10.75 -5.08 10.73
CA ASP A 657 11.33 -3.90 11.38
C ASP A 657 10.19 -2.88 11.63
N PRO A 658 9.73 -2.69 12.89
CA PRO A 658 8.50 -1.98 13.19
C PRO A 658 8.65 -0.46 13.07
N ILE A 659 7.63 0.18 12.52
CA ILE A 659 7.47 1.65 12.43
C ILE A 659 6.32 2.16 13.32
N GLY A 660 5.38 1.29 13.69
CA GLY A 660 4.24 1.61 14.55
C GLY A 660 3.48 0.37 15.01
N PHE A 661 2.73 0.50 16.09
CA PHE A 661 1.90 -0.56 16.69
C PHE A 661 0.49 -0.04 16.94
N ALA A 662 -0.54 -0.85 16.66
CA ALA A 662 -1.91 -0.56 17.08
C ALA A 662 -2.21 -1.32 18.38
N VAL A 663 -2.34 -0.58 19.48
CA VAL A 663 -2.49 -1.09 20.86
C VAL A 663 -3.61 -0.31 21.55
N ASP A 664 -4.47 -0.99 22.30
CA ASP A 664 -5.56 -0.41 23.12
C ASP A 664 -6.50 0.58 22.38
N GLY A 665 -6.55 0.52 21.05
CA GLY A 665 -7.30 1.47 20.23
C GLY A 665 -6.60 2.81 19.99
N ALA A 666 -5.26 2.85 19.98
CA ALA A 666 -4.41 3.96 19.57
C ALA A 666 -3.25 3.46 18.68
N VAL A 667 -2.53 4.39 18.02
CA VAL A 667 -1.29 4.09 17.29
C VAL A 667 -0.09 4.58 18.10
N VAL A 668 0.77 3.65 18.51
CA VAL A 668 2.06 3.89 19.17
C VAL A 668 3.16 3.95 18.10
N VAL A 669 4.04 4.95 18.16
CA VAL A 669 5.13 5.16 17.19
C VAL A 669 6.47 5.11 17.93
N PRO A 670 7.18 3.96 17.93
CA PRO A 670 8.37 3.75 18.78
C PRO A 670 9.46 4.80 18.59
N ASP A 671 9.71 5.20 17.33
CA ASP A 671 10.75 6.17 16.98
C ASP A 671 10.45 7.60 17.43
N LEU A 672 9.21 7.89 17.85
CA LEU A 672 8.78 9.18 18.39
C LEU A 672 8.48 9.11 19.90
N ALA A 673 8.66 7.95 20.54
CA ALA A 673 8.34 7.74 21.96
C ALA A 673 9.46 8.25 22.89
N GLU A 674 9.04 8.77 24.05
CA GLU A 674 9.96 9.17 25.13
C GLU A 674 10.66 7.94 25.74
N ALA A 675 11.85 8.15 26.29
CA ALA A 675 12.60 7.10 26.96
C ALA A 675 11.84 6.60 28.19
N GLY A 676 11.65 5.28 28.30
CA GLY A 676 10.98 4.68 29.43
C GLY A 676 11.88 4.62 30.67
N ARG A 677 11.29 4.21 31.79
CA ARG A 677 12.06 3.47 32.80
C ARG A 677 12.00 2.02 32.37
N GLY A 678 13.18 1.47 32.04
CA GLY A 678 13.29 0.27 31.21
C GLY A 678 12.40 -0.88 31.64
N ALA A 679 11.66 -1.42 30.69
CA ALA A 679 11.01 -2.71 30.84
C ALA A 679 12.09 -3.79 30.92
N GLU A 680 12.25 -4.47 32.05
CA GLU A 680 13.09 -5.66 32.10
C GLU A 680 12.53 -6.71 31.12
N PRO A 681 13.32 -7.18 30.14
CA PRO A 681 12.89 -8.15 29.14
C PRO A 681 12.84 -9.55 29.78
N ASP A 682 11.79 -10.31 29.49
CA ASP A 682 11.48 -11.53 30.23
C ASP A 682 12.51 -12.66 29.96
N ASP A 683 13.02 -12.73 28.72
CA ASP A 683 14.02 -13.71 28.29
C ASP A 683 15.37 -13.08 27.89
N ALA A 684 16.45 -13.76 28.30
CA ALA A 684 17.81 -13.48 27.83
C ALA A 684 18.08 -14.16 26.48
N ALA A 685 18.56 -13.41 25.48
CA ALA A 685 18.84 -13.96 24.16
C ALA A 685 19.89 -15.08 24.19
N ALA A 686 19.53 -16.26 23.65
CA ALA A 686 20.46 -17.34 23.41
C ALA A 686 21.57 -16.89 22.42
N PRO A 687 22.86 -17.15 22.71
CA PRO A 687 23.98 -16.65 21.90
C PRO A 687 24.12 -17.42 20.58
N THR A 688 23.32 -17.04 19.58
CA THR A 688 23.35 -17.61 18.23
C THR A 688 24.53 -17.06 17.41
N THR A 689 25.45 -17.94 17.00
CA THR A 689 26.63 -17.56 16.22
C THR A 689 26.36 -17.65 14.72
N ASP A 690 26.06 -16.50 14.11
CA ASP A 690 25.76 -16.35 12.68
C ASP A 690 27.01 -16.47 11.78
N ALA A 691 27.54 -17.67 11.63
CA ALA A 691 28.75 -17.91 10.82
C ALA A 691 28.56 -17.60 9.32
N ILE A 692 27.33 -17.72 8.79
CA ILE A 692 27.03 -17.47 7.38
C ILE A 692 26.94 -15.97 7.11
N GLY A 693 26.17 -15.23 7.93
CA GLY A 693 26.06 -13.78 7.83
C GLY A 693 27.37 -13.05 8.09
N LEU A 694 28.19 -13.52 9.05
CA LEU A 694 29.53 -12.97 9.26
C LEU A 694 30.43 -13.13 8.02
N ALA A 695 30.41 -14.28 7.36
CA ALA A 695 31.18 -14.51 6.14
C ALA A 695 30.68 -13.68 4.94
N LEU A 696 29.36 -13.46 4.84
CA LEU A 696 28.75 -12.60 3.82
C LEU A 696 29.03 -11.12 4.07
N ALA A 697 28.87 -10.64 5.30
CA ALA A 697 29.10 -9.24 5.67
C ALA A 697 30.55 -8.83 5.48
N GLU A 698 31.52 -9.68 5.82
CA GLU A 698 32.93 -9.41 5.56
C GLU A 698 33.23 -9.37 4.05
N ALA A 699 32.64 -10.26 3.25
CA ALA A 699 32.79 -10.23 1.80
C ALA A 699 32.15 -8.96 1.18
N ALA A 700 30.98 -8.54 1.67
CA ALA A 700 30.32 -7.31 1.25
C ALA A 700 31.16 -6.07 1.61
N ALA A 701 31.73 -6.01 2.82
CA ALA A 701 32.60 -4.94 3.27
C ALA A 701 33.88 -4.82 2.41
N LEU A 702 34.51 -5.94 2.03
CA LEU A 702 35.66 -5.93 1.12
C LEU A 702 35.31 -5.43 -0.29
N LEU A 703 34.10 -5.72 -0.78
CA LEU A 703 33.63 -5.22 -2.07
C LEU A 703 33.26 -3.73 -2.01
N ALA A 704 32.71 -3.27 -0.88
CA ALA A 704 32.47 -1.85 -0.60
C ALA A 704 33.78 -1.05 -0.47
N GLU A 705 34.80 -1.61 0.18
CA GLU A 705 36.15 -1.02 0.25
C GLU A 705 36.75 -0.82 -1.15
N LEU A 706 36.54 -1.78 -2.07
CA LEU A 706 36.96 -1.65 -3.47
C LEU A 706 36.19 -0.59 -4.25
N ALA A 707 34.89 -0.39 -4.01
CA ALA A 707 34.13 0.72 -4.60
C ALA A 707 34.51 2.09 -4.01
N HIS A 708 34.93 2.12 -2.74
CA HIS A 708 35.43 3.32 -2.09
C HIS A 708 36.80 3.75 -2.64
N GLY A 709 37.79 2.85 -2.60
CA GLY A 709 39.17 3.13 -3.01
C GLY A 709 39.41 3.08 -4.51
N GLY A 710 38.56 2.39 -5.27
CA GLY A 710 38.70 2.20 -6.72
C GLY A 710 39.51 0.95 -7.06
N LEU A 711 39.08 0.23 -8.11
CA LEU A 711 39.80 -0.98 -8.55
C LEU A 711 41.25 -0.69 -8.93
N GLN A 712 41.52 0.46 -9.57
CA GLN A 712 42.86 0.82 -10.06
C GLN A 712 43.85 1.24 -8.95
N HIS A 713 43.34 1.53 -7.75
CA HIS A 713 44.13 1.86 -6.57
C HIS A 713 44.11 0.74 -5.52
N ALA A 714 43.56 -0.44 -5.86
CA ALA A 714 43.50 -1.60 -4.98
C ALA A 714 44.90 -2.06 -4.56
N SER A 715 45.21 -1.98 -3.25
CA SER A 715 46.54 -2.37 -2.75
C SER A 715 46.87 -3.85 -3.03
N ALA A 716 48.15 -4.16 -3.14
CA ALA A 716 48.65 -5.52 -3.40
C ALA A 716 48.19 -6.60 -2.39
N THR A 717 47.66 -6.20 -1.23
CA THR A 717 47.10 -7.11 -0.23
C THR A 717 45.65 -7.55 -0.53
N VAL A 718 44.89 -6.79 -1.31
CA VAL A 718 43.45 -7.02 -1.54
C VAL A 718 43.17 -8.37 -2.20
N PRO A 719 43.92 -8.84 -3.22
CA PRO A 719 43.75 -10.19 -3.77
C PRO A 719 43.94 -11.30 -2.73
N GLY A 720 44.79 -11.09 -1.72
CA GLY A 720 44.94 -12.01 -0.58
C GLY A 720 43.72 -12.01 0.34
N ARG A 721 43.22 -10.82 0.69
CA ARG A 721 42.04 -10.63 1.55
C ARG A 721 40.76 -11.21 0.92
N LEU A 722 40.56 -10.99 -0.39
CA LEU A 722 39.46 -11.59 -1.14
C LEU A 722 39.51 -13.13 -1.14
N ARG A 723 40.69 -13.74 -1.36
CA ARG A 723 40.85 -15.21 -1.28
C ARG A 723 40.59 -15.74 0.14
N ALA A 724 40.95 -15.01 1.18
CA ALA A 724 40.62 -15.38 2.56
C ALA A 724 39.10 -15.34 2.83
N ALA A 725 38.40 -14.31 2.35
CA ALA A 725 36.93 -14.22 2.43
C ALA A 725 36.24 -15.33 1.61
N ALA A 726 36.69 -15.60 0.38
CA ALA A 726 36.24 -16.75 -0.40
C ALA A 726 36.47 -18.09 0.34
N GLY A 727 37.60 -18.23 1.04
CA GLY A 727 37.88 -19.37 1.91
C GLY A 727 36.89 -19.53 3.07
N ARG A 728 36.44 -18.43 3.68
CA ARG A 728 35.40 -18.45 4.74
C ARG A 728 34.02 -18.75 4.17
N LEU A 729 33.64 -18.13 3.04
CA LEU A 729 32.41 -18.46 2.31
C LEU A 729 32.34 -19.95 1.92
N ARG A 730 33.45 -20.57 1.50
CA ARG A 730 33.53 -22.02 1.24
C ARG A 730 33.30 -22.87 2.49
N LYS A 731 33.88 -22.47 3.63
CA LYS A 731 33.65 -23.14 4.93
C LYS A 731 32.20 -23.02 5.39
N ALA A 732 31.54 -21.91 5.08
CA ALA A 732 30.10 -21.68 5.27
C ALA A 732 29.20 -22.33 4.20
N GLY A 733 29.76 -23.13 3.27
CA GLY A 733 29.01 -23.85 2.23
C GLY A 733 28.70 -23.04 0.96
N LEU A 734 28.93 -21.73 0.94
CA LEU A 734 28.57 -20.78 -0.13
C LEU A 734 29.56 -20.82 -1.32
N ARG A 735 29.79 -22.01 -1.90
CA ARG A 735 30.79 -22.27 -2.96
C ARG A 735 30.65 -21.33 -4.17
N ARG A 736 29.43 -21.20 -4.73
CA ARG A 736 29.12 -20.32 -5.88
C ARG A 736 29.34 -18.83 -5.65
N VAL A 737 29.35 -18.38 -4.40
CA VAL A 737 29.61 -16.98 -4.00
C VAL A 737 31.12 -16.78 -3.85
N ALA A 738 31.79 -17.73 -3.18
CA ALA A 738 33.24 -17.75 -3.05
C ALA A 738 33.98 -17.81 -4.41
N GLU A 739 33.46 -18.59 -5.36
CA GLU A 739 33.97 -18.68 -6.73
C GLU A 739 34.03 -17.30 -7.40
N THR A 740 33.01 -16.45 -7.26
CA THR A 740 33.02 -15.08 -7.80
C THR A 740 33.98 -14.15 -7.06
N VAL A 741 34.05 -14.23 -5.73
CA VAL A 741 35.00 -13.42 -4.93
C VAL A 741 36.45 -13.77 -5.28
N GLU A 742 36.75 -15.04 -5.53
CA GLU A 742 38.07 -15.48 -6.00
C GLU A 742 38.33 -15.13 -7.47
N ALA A 743 37.31 -15.19 -8.32
CA ALA A 743 37.41 -14.79 -9.73
C ALA A 743 37.60 -13.27 -9.91
N LEU A 744 37.16 -12.44 -8.95
CA LEU A 744 37.60 -11.03 -8.84
C LEU A 744 39.08 -10.96 -8.40
N ALA A 745 39.47 -11.70 -7.37
CA ALA A 745 40.85 -11.74 -6.88
C ALA A 745 41.89 -12.23 -7.90
N GLY A 746 41.46 -12.93 -8.96
CA GLY A 746 42.28 -13.32 -10.12
C GLY A 746 42.32 -12.30 -11.25
N ARG A 747 41.50 -11.24 -11.22
CA ARG A 747 41.42 -10.19 -12.25
C ARG A 747 41.87 -8.80 -11.80
N LEU A 748 42.07 -8.60 -10.50
CA LEU A 748 42.77 -7.41 -10.00
C LEU A 748 44.23 -7.44 -10.45
N GLY A 749 44.67 -6.36 -11.09
CA GLY A 749 46.02 -6.15 -11.62
C GLY A 749 46.34 -4.65 -11.71
N PRO A 750 47.50 -4.27 -12.30
CA PRO A 750 47.93 -2.87 -12.36
C PRO A 750 47.08 -1.99 -13.30
N ASP A 751 46.31 -2.59 -14.20
CA ASP A 751 45.32 -1.94 -15.06
C ASP A 751 44.03 -2.79 -15.09
N PRO A 752 43.07 -2.53 -14.18
CA PRO A 752 41.84 -3.30 -14.06
C PRO A 752 40.76 -2.77 -15.02
N GLY A 753 40.87 -3.16 -16.29
CA GLY A 753 39.85 -2.94 -17.32
C GLY A 753 38.51 -3.66 -17.05
N ASP A 754 37.59 -3.59 -17.99
CA ASP A 754 36.17 -3.95 -17.81
C ASP A 754 35.92 -5.38 -17.30
N ALA A 755 36.84 -6.32 -17.55
CA ALA A 755 36.78 -7.68 -17.01
C ALA A 755 36.90 -7.75 -15.48
N ALA A 756 37.57 -6.78 -14.85
CA ALA A 756 37.63 -6.65 -13.39
C ALA A 756 36.35 -5.99 -12.83
N VAL A 757 35.79 -5.01 -13.53
CA VAL A 757 34.48 -4.39 -13.23
C VAL A 757 33.38 -5.43 -13.23
N GLU A 758 33.21 -6.20 -14.31
CA GLU A 758 32.14 -7.21 -14.40
C GLU A 758 32.33 -8.36 -13.40
N ALA A 759 33.57 -8.69 -13.02
CA ALA A 759 33.86 -9.66 -11.96
C ALA A 759 33.57 -9.13 -10.54
N TRP A 760 33.76 -7.83 -10.31
CA TRP A 760 33.34 -7.17 -9.07
C TRP A 760 31.82 -7.12 -8.96
N VAL A 761 31.12 -6.79 -10.04
CA VAL A 761 29.65 -6.80 -10.11
C VAL A 761 29.10 -8.20 -9.86
N ASP A 762 29.69 -9.23 -10.49
CA ASP A 762 29.34 -10.64 -10.24
C ASP A 762 29.50 -11.04 -8.77
N ALA A 763 30.60 -10.65 -8.13
CA ALA A 763 30.84 -10.91 -6.72
C ALA A 763 29.84 -10.15 -5.82
N HIS A 764 29.63 -8.86 -6.08
CA HIS A 764 28.73 -8.01 -5.29
C HIS A 764 27.27 -8.49 -5.37
N LEU A 765 26.78 -8.81 -6.58
CA LEU A 765 25.43 -9.31 -6.76
C LEU A 765 25.22 -10.70 -6.14
N ARG A 766 26.21 -11.61 -6.22
CA ARG A 766 26.08 -12.93 -5.58
C ARG A 766 26.22 -12.88 -4.06
N VAL A 767 27.06 -12.01 -3.51
CA VAL A 767 27.17 -11.83 -2.05
C VAL A 767 25.88 -11.26 -1.48
N ASN A 768 25.37 -10.16 -2.05
CA ASN A 768 24.17 -9.52 -1.52
C ASN A 768 22.89 -10.35 -1.76
N LEU A 769 22.75 -11.03 -2.90
CA LEU A 769 21.62 -11.96 -3.10
C LEU A 769 21.65 -13.14 -2.11
N ALA A 770 22.83 -13.65 -1.75
CA ALA A 770 22.98 -14.67 -0.73
C ALA A 770 22.74 -14.15 0.71
N ALA A 771 22.78 -12.83 0.92
CA ALA A 771 22.39 -12.19 2.18
C ALA A 771 20.89 -11.87 2.24
N ASP A 772 20.28 -11.42 1.13
CA ASP A 772 18.83 -11.19 1.00
C ASP A 772 18.01 -12.49 1.16
N MET A 773 18.57 -13.64 0.76
CA MET A 773 17.91 -14.96 0.79
C MET A 773 18.10 -15.74 2.12
N ARG A 774 18.54 -15.09 3.21
CA ARG A 774 19.00 -15.75 4.45
C ARG A 774 18.17 -15.39 5.69
#